data_AF-A0A9E4G1M7-F1
#
_entry.id   AF-A0A9E4G1M7-F1
#
_cell.length_a   1.000
_cell.length_b   1.000
_cell.length_c   1.000
_cell.angle_alpha   90.00
_cell.angle_beta   90.00
_cell.angle_gamma   90.00
#
_symmetry.space_group_name_H-M   'P 1'
#
loop_
_entity.id
_entity.type
_entity.pdbx_description
1 polymer ?
#
loop_
_entity_poly.entity_id
_entity_poly.type
_entity_poly.pdbx_seq_one_letter_code
_entity_poly.pdbx_strand_id
1 'polypeptide(L)'
;MRSAIRKHMHFIMVTAFLIAVMTFPTIIYVFNADAFWLPAKHCCDALQKLWDAWYVKQIFTAQADLLFTDRIFYPDGASLTYHPLFLLHGIAVYALQLVMPPSNAYSIAYLLMVFSTAFAAYGYLNWLFKDRWPALLGAVIFGFCPQVLILRSWPEIAWLAPVPIIIYGVHRGITEKRAILIIMAGLTAGLTSTVSMYLIVCIVVTLAFFVCALALSRWRDRVFQFHILLLLALTGFSCAWRVVPMLQDAEQIDRASVYTDPRVDLISFFVNEKHPVLGPLAKDLLQIPEKPKTSEFSYIGLAPIALICFGLFNKRKRRQMLPWLGLLLLFLILSLGSTLSINGIAYENIKLPKHFLNQLLPPVFAAFYRPDVFMTGAWLPLAVLSGLGLQILLDRIPINIRSRLVLAIALIVAFEYYSPIPELAKPQLAAFTTKERLAFLDWLESEPQSEISLINLPFGKFNSLRYSFFQSLSGYPQVEGYLSRTPNSAYDYIGANFLLNAWQSRRPMHCEMTDQEAFLSGLAQLEEDGFSHVVFHRDLNNAQAVSESFRNILPAYRDRFVFIFRLSDLRDGCPEELSARHHFTRVFADALKRSPAGHETLVLFPPTPEVSDHFMRYLRHFDPVDKNIVAIATDAQGQVDIWSTTSIDPERQNAVWVLKERQGLAPEWTSANSAWFLQRFKFCEQIYTDATIAVDLYVKLSIPCTALDSSSALEIHYLDGVRLHNAYMEVDSDRVRFYFAWTRSATKHYSFSIQLFDEDGQKAIQHDSVIQSELLTSVEIETAQLPQGLYVVKLIVYEFDTGKSQPGTVQATMQRFEREFDLAKIEL
;
A
#
# COMPACT_ATOMS: atom_id res chain seq x y z
N MET A 1 -31.19 -13.49 36.22
CA MET A 1 -30.36 -13.92 35.06
C MET A 1 -30.87 -15.18 34.38
N ARG A 2 -30.77 -16.39 34.97
CA ARG A 2 -31.10 -17.70 34.32
C ARG A 2 -32.44 -17.76 33.55
N SER A 3 -33.53 -17.21 34.09
CA SER A 3 -34.85 -17.17 33.43
C SER A 3 -34.85 -16.35 32.12
N ALA A 4 -34.17 -15.20 32.11
CA ALA A 4 -34.06 -14.35 30.92
C ALA A 4 -33.23 -15.02 29.81
N ILE A 5 -32.12 -15.66 30.18
CA ILE A 5 -31.30 -16.46 29.24
C ILE A 5 -32.15 -17.56 28.61
N ARG A 6 -32.90 -18.34 29.41
CA ARG A 6 -33.80 -19.39 28.90
C ARG A 6 -34.88 -18.83 27.95
N LYS A 7 -35.45 -17.66 28.24
CA LYS A 7 -36.45 -17.00 27.39
C LYS A 7 -35.88 -16.59 26.02
N HIS A 8 -34.64 -16.10 25.99
CA HIS A 8 -33.99 -15.53 24.80
C HIS A 8 -32.94 -16.44 24.13
N MET A 9 -32.80 -17.69 24.59
CA MET A 9 -31.85 -18.68 24.06
C MET A 9 -31.93 -18.87 22.54
N HIS A 10 -33.13 -18.81 21.97
CA HIS A 10 -33.36 -18.89 20.52
C HIS A 10 -32.60 -17.82 19.73
N PHE A 11 -32.53 -16.58 20.22
CA PHE A 11 -31.73 -15.52 19.61
C PHE A 11 -30.24 -15.83 19.73
N ILE A 12 -29.77 -16.25 20.90
CA ILE A 12 -28.35 -16.54 21.15
C ILE A 12 -27.87 -17.65 20.21
N MET A 13 -28.61 -18.76 20.10
CA MET A 13 -28.25 -19.90 19.25
C MET A 13 -28.25 -19.54 17.75
N VAL A 14 -29.28 -18.84 17.27
CA VAL A 14 -29.37 -18.44 15.85
C VAL A 14 -28.28 -17.44 15.49
N THR A 15 -28.05 -16.42 16.33
CA THR A 15 -27.00 -15.42 16.11
C THR A 15 -25.61 -16.04 16.18
N ALA A 16 -25.34 -16.97 17.11
CA ALA A 16 -24.06 -17.68 17.18
C ALA A 16 -23.80 -18.55 15.94
N PHE A 17 -24.82 -19.29 15.48
CA PHE A 17 -24.75 -20.07 14.24
C PHE A 17 -24.49 -19.18 13.01
N LEU A 18 -25.24 -18.09 12.86
CA LEU A 18 -25.07 -17.16 11.74
C LEU A 18 -23.72 -16.44 11.78
N ILE A 19 -23.20 -16.09 12.97
CA ILE A 19 -21.83 -15.56 13.08
C ILE A 19 -20.82 -16.58 12.56
N ALA A 20 -20.90 -17.83 13.01
CA ALA A 20 -19.96 -18.88 12.59
C ALA A 20 -20.01 -19.14 11.06
N VAL A 21 -21.19 -19.14 10.45
CA VAL A 21 -21.38 -19.39 9.01
C VAL A 21 -21.05 -18.16 8.16
N MET A 22 -21.60 -16.99 8.49
CA MET A 22 -21.52 -15.79 7.64
C MET A 22 -20.19 -15.03 7.76
N THR A 23 -19.42 -15.26 8.83
CA THR A 23 -18.06 -14.67 8.97
C THR A 23 -16.93 -15.64 8.62
N PHE A 24 -17.27 -16.87 8.17
CA PHE A 24 -16.31 -17.90 7.80
C PHE A 24 -15.29 -17.38 6.75
N PRO A 25 -13.97 -17.67 6.90
CA PRO A 25 -13.35 -18.55 7.90
C PRO A 25 -12.90 -17.86 9.21
N THR A 26 -13.28 -16.60 9.48
CA THR A 26 -12.79 -15.81 10.64
C THR A 26 -12.87 -16.56 11.97
N ILE A 27 -13.97 -17.28 12.20
CA ILE A 27 -14.18 -18.07 13.42
C ILE A 27 -13.15 -19.20 13.63
N ILE A 28 -12.54 -19.74 12.57
CA ILE A 28 -11.47 -20.74 12.68
C ILE A 28 -10.18 -20.07 13.15
N TYR A 29 -9.80 -18.95 12.52
CA TYR A 29 -8.55 -18.25 12.83
C TYR A 29 -8.55 -17.62 14.22
N VAL A 30 -9.71 -17.29 14.80
CA VAL A 30 -9.84 -16.91 16.22
C VAL A 30 -9.14 -17.91 17.16
N PHE A 31 -9.24 -19.21 16.86
CA PHE A 31 -8.67 -20.29 17.69
C PHE A 31 -7.29 -20.78 17.23
N ASN A 32 -6.73 -20.20 16.15
CA ASN A 32 -5.39 -20.51 15.68
C ASN A 32 -4.45 -19.37 16.09
N ALA A 33 -3.60 -19.60 17.08
CA ALA A 33 -2.66 -18.59 17.58
C ALA A 33 -1.46 -18.36 16.63
N ASP A 34 -1.12 -19.37 15.80
CA ASP A 34 0.04 -19.35 14.91
C ASP A 34 -0.27 -18.71 13.54
N ALA A 35 -1.55 -18.43 13.25
CA ALA A 35 -2.00 -17.89 11.98
C ALA A 35 -2.49 -16.45 12.11
N PHE A 36 -1.75 -15.51 11.52
CA PHE A 36 -2.18 -14.12 11.44
C PHE A 36 -3.41 -13.98 10.53
N TRP A 37 -4.52 -13.52 11.12
CA TRP A 37 -5.77 -13.24 10.41
C TRP A 37 -6.36 -11.90 10.84
N LEU A 38 -6.81 -11.12 9.84
CA LEU A 38 -7.73 -10.02 10.05
C LEU A 38 -8.97 -10.24 9.16
N PRO A 39 -10.20 -10.01 9.65
CA PRO A 39 -11.41 -10.09 8.85
C PRO A 39 -11.46 -8.88 7.90
N ALA A 40 -10.72 -8.95 6.80
CA ALA A 40 -10.48 -7.85 5.89
C ALA A 40 -10.99 -8.14 4.47
N LYS A 41 -11.19 -7.08 3.68
CA LYS A 41 -11.36 -7.15 2.22
C LYS A 41 -10.11 -6.64 1.49
N HIS A 42 -9.54 -5.54 1.96
CA HIS A 42 -8.30 -4.95 1.46
C HIS A 42 -7.23 -5.06 2.54
N CYS A 43 -6.02 -5.53 2.18
CA CYS A 43 -4.96 -5.78 3.14
C CYS A 43 -4.52 -4.50 3.87
N CYS A 44 -4.27 -3.41 3.13
CA CYS A 44 -3.68 -2.20 3.71
C CYS A 44 -4.63 -1.43 4.67
N ASP A 45 -5.93 -1.35 4.38
CA ASP A 45 -6.87 -0.63 5.27
C ASP A 45 -6.99 -1.32 6.65
N ALA A 46 -6.96 -2.66 6.68
CA ALA A 46 -7.04 -3.42 7.93
C ALA A 46 -5.77 -3.29 8.78
N LEU A 47 -4.60 -3.11 8.16
CA LEU A 47 -3.34 -2.82 8.85
C LEU A 47 -3.42 -1.48 9.60
N GLN A 48 -3.97 -0.43 8.98
CA GLN A 48 -4.25 0.82 9.68
C GLN A 48 -5.21 0.62 10.85
N LYS A 49 -6.25 -0.21 10.71
CA LYS A 49 -7.16 -0.47 11.83
C LYS A 49 -6.54 -1.28 12.98
N LEU A 50 -5.49 -2.05 12.71
CA LEU A 50 -4.69 -2.67 13.76
C LEU A 50 -3.80 -1.62 14.47
N TRP A 51 -3.22 -0.68 13.72
CA TRP A 51 -2.55 0.49 14.31
C TRP A 51 -3.51 1.35 15.13
N ASP A 52 -4.73 1.64 14.65
CA ASP A 52 -5.75 2.39 15.41
C ASP A 52 -6.03 1.72 16.77
N ALA A 53 -6.14 0.38 16.79
CA ALA A 53 -6.37 -0.39 18.03
C ALA A 53 -5.15 -0.40 18.96
N TRP A 54 -3.94 -0.49 18.41
CA TRP A 54 -2.68 -0.36 19.16
C TRP A 54 -2.50 1.05 19.72
N TYR A 55 -2.85 2.09 18.95
CA TYR A 55 -2.76 3.48 19.38
C TYR A 55 -3.73 3.78 20.53
N VAL A 56 -4.93 3.20 20.50
CA VAL A 56 -5.85 3.23 21.66
C VAL A 56 -5.20 2.62 22.90
N LYS A 57 -4.47 1.49 22.80
CA LYS A 57 -3.68 0.96 23.94
C LYS A 57 -2.67 2.00 24.44
N GLN A 58 -1.93 2.67 23.56
CA GLN A 58 -0.96 3.72 23.95
C GLN A 58 -1.63 4.88 24.70
N ILE A 59 -2.84 5.31 24.30
CA ILE A 59 -3.61 6.34 25.02
C ILE A 59 -3.96 5.86 26.44
N PHE A 60 -4.41 4.62 26.59
CA PHE A 60 -4.76 4.05 27.91
C PHE A 60 -3.56 3.76 28.80
N THR A 61 -2.35 3.63 28.25
CA THR A 61 -1.09 3.55 29.02
C THR A 61 -0.43 4.91 29.25
N ALA A 62 -1.09 6.02 28.88
CA ALA A 62 -0.57 7.40 28.97
C ALA A 62 0.76 7.60 28.18
N GLN A 63 0.88 6.92 27.04
CA GLN A 63 2.01 6.95 26.11
C GLN A 63 1.64 7.58 24.75
N ALA A 64 0.45 8.17 24.64
CA ALA A 64 -0.06 8.82 23.43
C ALA A 64 -1.25 9.75 23.73
N ASP A 65 -1.44 10.78 22.91
CA ASP A 65 -2.57 11.71 23.01
C ASP A 65 -3.78 11.28 22.18
N LEU A 66 -4.97 11.69 22.63
CA LEU A 66 -6.25 11.31 22.03
C LEU A 66 -6.58 12.05 20.72
N LEU A 67 -6.05 13.27 20.54
CA LEU A 67 -6.36 14.16 19.41
C LEU A 67 -5.13 14.55 18.58
N PHE A 68 -3.95 14.09 18.96
CA PHE A 68 -2.67 14.37 18.32
C PHE A 68 -1.80 13.11 18.37
N THR A 69 -0.88 12.95 17.43
CA THR A 69 0.16 11.92 17.47
C THR A 69 1.49 12.48 16.98
N ASP A 70 2.54 12.16 17.71
CA ASP A 70 3.96 12.39 17.42
C ASP A 70 4.59 11.24 16.61
N ARG A 71 3.95 10.06 16.57
CA ARG A 71 4.56 8.84 16.02
C ARG A 71 4.52 8.77 14.50
N ILE A 72 3.60 9.46 13.84
CA ILE A 72 3.53 9.56 12.37
C ILE A 72 3.57 11.03 11.98
N PHE A 73 4.28 11.32 10.88
CA PHE A 73 4.66 12.68 10.52
C PHE A 73 5.60 13.31 11.56
N TYR A 74 6.40 12.47 12.24
CA TYR A 74 7.49 12.91 13.10
C TYR A 74 8.48 13.79 12.30
N PRO A 75 9.05 14.87 12.86
CA PRO A 75 8.95 15.32 14.26
C PRO A 75 7.68 16.14 14.57
N ASP A 76 7.09 16.84 13.60
CA ASP A 76 5.96 17.77 13.79
C ASP A 76 4.68 17.09 14.29
N GLY A 77 4.52 15.80 13.97
CA GLY A 77 3.34 15.00 14.27
C GLY A 77 2.12 15.39 13.44
N ALA A 78 0.94 14.90 13.84
CA ALA A 78 -0.31 15.22 13.17
C ALA A 78 -1.55 15.17 14.07
N SER A 79 -2.50 16.05 13.75
CA SER A 79 -3.83 16.09 14.38
C SER A 79 -4.69 14.88 14.00
N LEU A 80 -5.13 14.12 15.00
CA LEU A 80 -6.09 13.00 14.87
C LEU A 80 -7.55 13.48 14.86
N THR A 81 -7.78 14.80 14.76
CA THR A 81 -9.10 15.44 14.90
C THR A 81 -10.11 15.04 13.81
N TYR A 82 -9.67 14.66 12.60
CA TYR A 82 -10.53 14.02 11.59
C TYR A 82 -10.24 12.52 11.36
N HIS A 83 -9.30 11.94 12.10
CA HIS A 83 -9.00 10.51 12.01
C HIS A 83 -10.05 9.67 12.77
N PRO A 84 -10.70 8.66 12.15
CA PRO A 84 -11.77 7.87 12.78
C PRO A 84 -11.20 6.80 13.75
N LEU A 85 -10.81 7.24 14.94
CA LEU A 85 -10.28 6.40 16.01
C LEU A 85 -11.40 5.74 16.82
N PHE A 86 -11.81 4.52 16.45
CA PHE A 86 -12.92 3.80 17.10
C PHE A 86 -12.53 3.27 18.49
N LEU A 87 -12.59 4.15 19.49
CA LEU A 87 -12.14 3.90 20.87
C LEU A 87 -12.68 2.60 21.48
N LEU A 88 -13.98 2.33 21.38
CA LEU A 88 -14.58 1.13 21.99
C LEU A 88 -14.05 -0.17 21.36
N HIS A 89 -13.76 -0.16 20.06
CA HIS A 89 -13.11 -1.30 19.40
C HIS A 89 -11.67 -1.47 19.88
N GLY A 90 -10.89 -0.38 19.94
CA GLY A 90 -9.53 -0.41 20.48
C GLY A 90 -9.47 -0.91 21.93
N ILE A 91 -10.39 -0.48 22.80
CA ILE A 91 -10.53 -0.97 24.18
C ILE A 91 -10.85 -2.48 24.20
N ALA A 92 -11.77 -2.95 23.36
CA ALA A 92 -12.12 -4.36 23.28
C ALA A 92 -10.93 -5.21 22.81
N VAL A 93 -10.21 -4.75 21.79
CA VAL A 93 -8.99 -5.41 21.31
C VAL A 93 -7.91 -5.42 22.40
N TYR A 94 -7.64 -4.31 23.07
CA TYR A 94 -6.66 -4.24 24.15
C TYR A 94 -7.01 -5.18 25.32
N ALA A 95 -8.27 -5.20 25.76
CA ALA A 95 -8.71 -6.09 26.83
C ALA A 95 -8.59 -7.59 26.45
N LEU A 96 -8.79 -7.93 25.18
CA LEU A 96 -8.59 -9.29 24.67
C LEU A 96 -7.10 -9.62 24.50
N GLN A 97 -6.26 -8.67 24.10
CA GLN A 97 -4.80 -8.84 23.96
C GLN A 97 -4.10 -9.25 25.25
N LEU A 98 -4.73 -9.04 26.42
CA LEU A 98 -4.22 -9.55 27.70
C LEU A 98 -4.16 -11.08 27.79
N VAL A 99 -4.86 -11.80 26.90
CA VAL A 99 -4.95 -13.28 26.91
C VAL A 99 -4.81 -13.95 25.53
N MET A 100 -4.61 -13.19 24.44
CA MET A 100 -4.44 -13.74 23.08
C MET A 100 -3.66 -12.80 22.14
N PRO A 101 -3.13 -13.30 21.00
CA PRO A 101 -2.42 -12.47 20.03
C PRO A 101 -3.26 -11.32 19.44
N PRO A 102 -2.65 -10.21 18.99
CA PRO A 102 -3.34 -9.04 18.43
C PRO A 102 -4.34 -9.33 17.31
N SER A 103 -4.00 -10.23 16.37
CA SER A 103 -4.88 -10.68 15.27
C SER A 103 -6.15 -11.36 15.77
N ASN A 104 -6.02 -12.20 16.79
CA ASN A 104 -7.10 -13.00 17.36
C ASN A 104 -8.00 -12.10 18.20
N ALA A 105 -7.42 -11.18 18.98
CA ALA A 105 -8.13 -10.14 19.71
C ALA A 105 -8.94 -9.23 18.78
N TYR A 106 -8.35 -8.78 17.67
CA TYR A 106 -9.05 -8.01 16.62
C TYR A 106 -10.21 -8.81 16.02
N SER A 107 -9.97 -10.08 15.68
CA SER A 107 -10.98 -10.96 15.10
C SER A 107 -12.15 -11.20 16.04
N ILE A 108 -11.92 -11.46 17.33
CA ILE A 108 -12.99 -11.60 18.33
C ILE A 108 -13.73 -10.27 18.54
N ALA A 109 -13.03 -9.13 18.60
CA ALA A 109 -13.67 -7.82 18.71
C ALA A 109 -14.64 -7.55 17.55
N TYR A 110 -14.27 -7.93 16.32
CA TYR A 110 -15.18 -7.90 15.16
C TYR A 110 -16.39 -8.83 15.35
N LEU A 111 -16.23 -10.08 15.82
CA LEU A 111 -17.38 -10.96 16.06
C LEU A 111 -18.32 -10.44 17.16
N LEU A 112 -17.78 -9.81 18.21
CA LEU A 112 -18.54 -9.12 19.26
C LEU A 112 -19.27 -7.87 18.73
N MET A 113 -18.68 -7.18 17.75
CA MET A 113 -19.29 -6.06 17.04
C MET A 113 -20.51 -6.51 16.22
N VAL A 114 -20.43 -7.63 15.49
CA VAL A 114 -21.57 -8.25 14.79
C VAL A 114 -22.65 -8.67 15.79
N PHE A 115 -22.27 -9.40 16.85
CA PHE A 115 -23.21 -9.84 17.89
C PHE A 115 -23.93 -8.68 18.58
N SER A 116 -23.21 -7.64 19.00
CA SER A 116 -23.79 -6.47 19.68
C SER A 116 -24.73 -5.69 18.77
N THR A 117 -24.45 -5.62 17.47
CA THR A 117 -25.33 -5.01 16.46
C THR A 117 -26.66 -5.77 16.35
N ALA A 118 -26.60 -7.11 16.20
CA ALA A 118 -27.79 -7.96 16.21
C ALA A 118 -28.57 -7.88 17.54
N PHE A 119 -27.86 -7.90 18.68
CA PHE A 119 -28.44 -7.88 20.02
C PHE A 119 -29.15 -6.56 20.34
N ALA A 120 -28.56 -5.43 19.95
CA ALA A 120 -29.15 -4.11 20.11
C ALA A 120 -30.47 -3.98 19.32
N ALA A 121 -30.49 -4.42 18.07
CA ALA A 121 -31.71 -4.50 17.26
C ALA A 121 -32.75 -5.44 17.88
N TYR A 122 -32.34 -6.65 18.31
CA TYR A 122 -33.23 -7.59 18.99
C TYR A 122 -33.85 -6.97 20.24
N GLY A 123 -33.08 -6.25 21.05
CA GLY A 123 -33.56 -5.55 22.25
C GLY A 123 -34.67 -4.54 21.95
N TYR A 124 -34.46 -3.69 20.93
CA TYR A 124 -35.49 -2.75 20.47
C TYR A 124 -36.72 -3.46 19.92
N LEU A 125 -36.52 -4.40 18.98
CA LEU A 125 -37.61 -5.05 18.25
C LEU A 125 -38.43 -5.98 19.13
N ASN A 126 -37.83 -6.62 20.15
CA ASN A 126 -38.54 -7.45 21.13
C ASN A 126 -39.35 -6.61 22.15
N TRP A 127 -39.09 -5.31 22.28
CA TRP A 127 -39.99 -4.37 22.96
C TRP A 127 -41.07 -3.83 22.01
N LEU A 128 -40.73 -3.56 20.74
CA LEU A 128 -41.65 -3.05 19.72
C LEU A 128 -42.72 -4.08 19.30
N PHE A 129 -42.35 -5.36 19.20
CA PHE A 129 -43.24 -6.45 18.81
C PHE A 129 -43.74 -7.25 20.00
N LYS A 130 -44.98 -7.76 19.91
CA LYS A 130 -45.56 -8.66 20.93
C LYS A 130 -45.06 -10.10 20.84
N ASP A 131 -44.65 -10.54 19.65
CA ASP A 131 -44.07 -11.87 19.41
C ASP A 131 -42.56 -11.73 19.23
N ARG A 132 -41.81 -12.69 19.77
CA ARG A 132 -40.34 -12.76 19.70
C ARG A 132 -39.84 -13.08 18.29
N TRP A 133 -40.66 -13.70 17.45
CA TRP A 133 -40.23 -14.17 16.13
C TRP A 133 -40.01 -13.04 15.11
N PRO A 134 -40.90 -12.03 14.97
CA PRO A 134 -40.59 -10.80 14.22
C PRO A 134 -39.34 -10.07 14.71
N ALA A 135 -39.11 -10.07 16.04
CA ALA A 135 -37.91 -9.45 16.62
C ALA A 135 -36.63 -10.22 16.27
N LEU A 136 -36.67 -11.56 16.27
CA LEU A 136 -35.56 -12.40 15.80
C LEU A 136 -35.23 -12.11 14.33
N LEU A 137 -36.21 -12.13 13.43
CA LEU A 137 -35.94 -11.92 12.01
C LEU A 137 -35.42 -10.51 11.72
N GLY A 138 -36.02 -9.47 12.32
CA GLY A 138 -35.53 -8.11 12.15
C GLY A 138 -34.11 -7.91 12.72
N ALA A 139 -33.77 -8.60 13.82
CA ALA A 139 -32.40 -8.61 14.34
C ALA A 139 -31.41 -9.32 13.42
N VAL A 140 -31.83 -10.38 12.71
CA VAL A 140 -31.02 -11.02 11.66
C VAL A 140 -30.81 -10.06 10.49
N ILE A 141 -31.88 -9.45 9.97
CA ILE A 141 -31.83 -8.48 8.86
C ILE A 141 -30.91 -7.29 9.19
N PHE A 142 -30.92 -6.80 10.42
CA PHE A 142 -30.09 -5.66 10.84
C PHE A 142 -28.65 -6.05 11.21
N GLY A 143 -28.46 -7.13 11.96
CA GLY A 143 -27.17 -7.53 12.49
C GLY A 143 -26.26 -8.23 11.48
N PHE A 144 -26.83 -8.79 10.42
CA PHE A 144 -26.11 -9.50 9.35
C PHE A 144 -26.34 -8.85 7.99
N CYS A 145 -26.71 -7.56 7.94
CA CYS A 145 -26.83 -6.86 6.67
C CYS A 145 -25.47 -6.80 5.95
N PRO A 146 -25.46 -6.68 4.61
CA PRO A 146 -24.22 -6.59 3.84
C PRO A 146 -23.24 -5.53 4.34
N GLN A 147 -23.72 -4.41 4.89
CA GLN A 147 -22.85 -3.38 5.48
C GLN A 147 -22.00 -3.90 6.65
N VAL A 148 -22.60 -4.67 7.58
CA VAL A 148 -21.88 -5.23 8.76
C VAL A 148 -20.86 -6.30 8.33
N LEU A 149 -21.19 -7.08 7.29
CA LEU A 149 -20.40 -8.23 6.87
C LEU A 149 -19.29 -7.89 5.88
N ILE A 150 -19.53 -6.93 4.98
CA ILE A 150 -18.59 -6.55 3.91
C ILE A 150 -17.64 -5.44 4.40
N LEU A 151 -18.11 -4.48 5.21
CA LEU A 151 -17.26 -3.40 5.74
C LEU A 151 -16.46 -3.81 7.00
N ARG A 152 -16.12 -5.10 7.10
CA ARG A 152 -15.28 -5.67 8.17
C ARG A 152 -13.89 -5.02 8.31
N SER A 153 -13.35 -4.44 7.23
CA SER A 153 -12.14 -3.59 7.25
C SER A 153 -12.34 -2.19 7.85
N TRP A 154 -13.59 -1.75 8.06
CA TRP A 154 -13.94 -0.44 8.63
C TRP A 154 -14.96 -0.63 9.77
N PRO A 155 -14.53 -1.18 10.93
CA PRO A 155 -15.41 -1.52 12.04
C PRO A 155 -16.26 -0.33 12.50
N GLU A 156 -15.78 0.90 12.33
CA GLU A 156 -16.49 2.13 12.69
C GLU A 156 -17.76 2.42 11.86
N ILE A 157 -17.87 1.89 10.63
CA ILE A 157 -19.07 2.00 9.79
C ILE A 157 -19.89 0.70 9.83
N ALA A 158 -19.26 -0.42 10.17
CA ALA A 158 -19.93 -1.71 10.36
C ALA A 158 -20.63 -1.85 11.72
N TRP A 159 -20.24 -1.10 12.77
CA TRP A 159 -20.89 -1.17 14.08
C TRP A 159 -22.19 -0.35 14.16
N LEU A 160 -23.32 -0.97 13.82
CA LEU A 160 -24.63 -0.28 13.80
C LEU A 160 -25.38 -0.30 15.14
N ALA A 161 -24.84 -0.94 16.19
CA ALA A 161 -25.51 -1.12 17.48
C ALA A 161 -26.03 0.17 18.15
N PRO A 162 -25.36 1.35 18.06
CA PRO A 162 -25.89 2.58 18.66
C PRO A 162 -27.26 2.99 18.12
N VAL A 163 -27.56 2.74 16.85
CA VAL A 163 -28.82 3.17 16.19
C VAL A 163 -30.06 2.62 16.92
N PRO A 164 -30.26 1.29 17.06
CA PRO A 164 -31.40 0.75 17.81
C PRO A 164 -31.32 1.04 19.33
N ILE A 165 -30.15 1.23 19.94
CA ILE A 165 -30.04 1.62 21.37
C ILE A 165 -30.63 3.00 21.59
N ILE A 166 -30.23 3.98 20.77
CA ILE A 166 -30.66 5.37 20.85
C ILE A 166 -32.16 5.46 20.52
N ILE A 167 -32.61 4.80 19.44
CA ILE A 167 -34.04 4.78 19.06
C ILE A 167 -34.90 4.05 20.09
N TYR A 168 -34.40 2.98 20.73
CA TYR A 168 -35.06 2.37 21.88
C TYR A 168 -35.18 3.34 23.06
N GLY A 169 -34.07 3.98 23.44
CA GLY A 169 -34.04 4.92 24.56
C GLY A 169 -34.98 6.12 24.36
N VAL A 170 -35.01 6.70 23.16
CA VAL A 170 -35.90 7.81 22.80
C VAL A 170 -37.36 7.35 22.69
N HIS A 171 -37.65 6.31 21.90
CA HIS A 171 -39.02 5.84 21.67
C HIS A 171 -39.66 5.35 22.98
N ARG A 172 -38.95 4.54 23.77
CA ARG A 172 -39.43 4.04 25.06
C ARG A 172 -39.41 5.12 26.15
N GLY A 173 -38.38 5.96 26.20
CA GLY A 173 -38.26 7.04 27.17
C GLY A 173 -39.38 8.07 27.06
N ILE A 174 -39.75 8.48 25.84
CA ILE A 174 -40.87 9.41 25.61
C ILE A 174 -42.22 8.73 25.85
N THR A 175 -42.40 7.46 25.46
CA THR A 175 -43.69 6.76 25.63
C THR A 175 -43.99 6.36 27.08
N GLU A 176 -42.97 5.91 27.83
CA GLU A 176 -43.10 5.52 29.24
C GLU A 176 -42.74 6.66 30.22
N LYS A 177 -42.45 7.88 29.72
CA LYS A 177 -42.00 9.07 30.47
C LYS A 177 -40.78 8.84 31.37
N ARG A 178 -39.81 8.03 30.90
CA ARG A 178 -38.61 7.61 31.64
C ARG A 178 -37.38 8.42 31.24
N ALA A 179 -37.05 9.46 32.03
CA ALA A 179 -35.89 10.32 31.78
C ALA A 179 -34.56 9.54 31.67
N ILE A 180 -34.34 8.50 32.49
CA ILE A 180 -33.11 7.68 32.44
C ILE A 180 -32.84 7.04 31.07
N LEU A 181 -33.89 6.67 30.32
CA LEU A 181 -33.75 6.13 28.96
C LEU A 181 -33.31 7.20 27.96
N ILE A 182 -33.75 8.45 28.17
CA ILE A 182 -33.35 9.62 27.38
C ILE A 182 -31.93 10.06 27.72
N ILE A 183 -31.54 9.99 29.00
CA ILE A 183 -30.16 10.25 29.44
C ILE A 183 -29.20 9.29 28.75
N MET A 184 -29.48 7.98 28.84
CA MET A 184 -28.66 6.97 28.15
C MET A 184 -28.66 7.16 26.62
N ALA A 185 -29.80 7.52 26.01
CA ALA A 185 -29.85 7.78 24.57
C ALA A 185 -29.01 9.00 24.15
N GLY A 186 -29.07 10.11 24.89
CA GLY A 186 -28.30 11.32 24.59
C GLY A 186 -26.79 11.12 24.77
N LEU A 187 -26.38 10.47 25.86
CA LEU A 187 -24.97 10.10 26.08
C LEU A 187 -24.48 9.12 25.01
N THR A 188 -25.26 8.09 24.66
CA THR A 188 -24.89 7.15 23.60
C THR A 188 -24.79 7.86 22.24
N ALA A 189 -25.71 8.80 21.95
CA ALA A 189 -25.69 9.57 20.71
C ALA A 189 -24.42 10.41 20.59
N GLY A 190 -24.08 11.24 21.59
CA GLY A 190 -22.87 12.06 21.49
C GLY A 190 -21.58 11.24 21.54
N LEU A 191 -21.51 10.17 22.35
CA LEU A 191 -20.39 9.22 22.32
C LEU A 191 -20.25 8.48 20.97
N THR A 192 -21.30 8.38 20.16
CA THR A 192 -21.21 7.79 18.81
C THR A 192 -20.36 8.65 17.86
N SER A 193 -20.12 9.93 18.17
CA SER A 193 -19.13 10.75 17.43
C SER A 193 -17.70 10.19 17.52
N THR A 194 -17.37 9.43 18.55
CA THR A 194 -16.08 8.72 18.71
C THR A 194 -15.95 7.48 17.84
N VAL A 195 -17.09 6.97 17.34
CA VAL A 195 -17.13 5.83 16.44
C VAL A 195 -16.94 6.36 15.02
N SER A 196 -17.92 7.11 14.51
CA SER A 196 -17.94 7.54 13.12
C SER A 196 -18.85 8.73 12.90
N MET A 197 -18.33 9.73 12.19
CA MET A 197 -19.11 10.88 11.74
C MET A 197 -20.19 10.48 10.72
N TYR A 198 -20.03 9.36 10.03
CA TYR A 198 -21.06 8.78 9.18
C TYR A 198 -22.30 8.35 9.98
N LEU A 199 -22.05 7.73 11.13
CA LEU A 199 -23.08 7.16 11.99
C LEU A 199 -23.86 8.24 12.73
N ILE A 200 -23.20 9.31 13.22
CA ILE A 200 -23.87 10.39 13.95
C ILE A 200 -24.86 11.17 13.06
N VAL A 201 -24.53 11.48 11.79
CA VAL A 201 -25.47 12.16 10.89
C VAL A 201 -26.68 11.28 10.60
N CYS A 202 -26.49 9.98 10.37
CA CYS A 202 -27.61 9.05 10.17
C CYS A 202 -28.51 8.96 11.42
N ILE A 203 -27.91 8.98 12.62
CA ILE A 203 -28.64 9.05 13.89
C ILE A 203 -29.40 10.38 14.02
N VAL A 204 -28.78 11.52 13.73
CA VAL A 204 -29.42 12.85 13.82
C VAL A 204 -30.60 12.96 12.86
N VAL A 205 -30.46 12.53 11.59
CA VAL A 205 -31.56 12.51 10.61
C VAL A 205 -32.69 11.58 11.07
N THR A 206 -32.35 10.40 11.59
CA THR A 206 -33.33 9.44 12.13
C THR A 206 -34.07 10.03 13.34
N LEU A 207 -33.34 10.63 14.28
CA LEU A 207 -33.90 11.26 15.47
C LEU A 207 -34.78 12.45 15.12
N ALA A 208 -34.35 13.32 14.20
CA ALA A 208 -35.16 14.43 13.71
C ALA A 208 -36.50 13.94 13.15
N PHE A 209 -36.47 12.92 12.29
CA PHE A 209 -37.70 12.29 11.76
C PHE A 209 -38.62 11.76 12.87
N PHE A 210 -38.08 11.03 13.85
CA PHE A 210 -38.86 10.51 14.98
C PHE A 210 -39.42 11.61 15.89
N VAL A 211 -38.62 12.61 16.23
CA VAL A 211 -39.01 13.72 17.09
C VAL A 211 -40.07 14.59 16.42
N CYS A 212 -39.92 14.91 15.13
CA CYS A 212 -40.93 15.62 14.36
C CYS A 212 -42.26 14.83 14.29
N ALA A 213 -42.21 13.52 13.99
CA ALA A 213 -43.40 12.67 13.96
C ALA A 213 -44.14 12.61 15.31
N LEU A 214 -43.40 12.57 16.43
CA LEU A 214 -43.98 12.63 17.77
C LEU A 214 -44.52 14.02 18.12
N ALA A 215 -43.80 15.09 17.75
CA ALA A 215 -44.15 16.47 18.03
C ALA A 215 -45.53 16.85 17.46
N LEU A 216 -45.90 16.35 16.27
CA LEU A 216 -47.24 16.54 15.67
C LEU A 216 -48.39 16.19 16.64
N SER A 217 -48.16 15.26 17.57
CA SER A 217 -49.15 14.84 18.58
C SER A 217 -48.85 15.33 20.00
N ARG A 218 -47.63 15.79 20.29
CA ARG A 218 -47.13 16.00 21.66
C ARG A 218 -46.37 17.31 21.90
N TRP A 219 -46.28 18.22 20.93
CA TRP A 219 -45.48 19.45 21.07
C TRP A 219 -45.90 20.34 22.26
N ARG A 220 -47.14 20.23 22.76
CA ARG A 220 -47.65 20.95 23.94
C ARG A 220 -47.39 20.24 25.28
N ASP A 221 -46.92 18.99 25.30
CA ASP A 221 -46.56 18.27 26.53
C ASP A 221 -45.19 18.77 27.03
N ARG A 222 -45.18 19.45 28.17
CA ARG A 222 -43.93 19.95 28.81
C ARG A 222 -42.95 18.81 29.13
N VAL A 223 -43.45 17.60 29.41
CA VAL A 223 -42.59 16.43 29.64
C VAL A 223 -41.89 16.01 28.35
N PHE A 224 -42.60 16.02 27.21
CA PHE A 224 -41.98 15.79 25.90
C PHE A 224 -40.93 16.86 25.59
N GLN A 225 -41.24 18.14 25.77
CA GLN A 225 -40.29 19.25 25.57
C GLN A 225 -39.03 19.08 26.44
N PHE A 226 -39.19 18.78 27.73
CA PHE A 226 -38.07 18.51 28.64
C PHE A 226 -37.22 17.32 28.17
N HIS A 227 -37.83 16.20 27.76
CA HIS A 227 -37.08 15.05 27.23
C HIS A 227 -36.33 15.37 25.94
N ILE A 228 -36.87 16.20 25.04
CA ILE A 228 -36.14 16.63 23.84
C ILE A 228 -34.98 17.56 24.18
N LEU A 229 -35.17 18.53 25.09
CA LEU A 229 -34.09 19.41 25.55
C LEU A 229 -32.98 18.61 26.26
N LEU A 230 -33.35 17.64 27.10
CA LEU A 230 -32.41 16.74 27.78
C LEU A 230 -31.62 15.88 26.79
N LEU A 231 -32.28 15.34 25.75
CA LEU A 231 -31.64 14.59 24.67
C LEU A 231 -30.62 15.45 23.93
N LEU A 232 -31.01 16.66 23.52
CA LEU A 232 -30.15 17.59 22.79
C LEU A 232 -28.97 18.06 23.63
N ALA A 233 -29.21 18.44 24.89
CA ALA A 233 -28.16 18.90 25.81
C ALA A 233 -27.11 17.81 26.07
N LEU A 234 -27.54 16.56 26.33
CA LEU A 234 -26.62 15.46 26.58
C LEU A 234 -25.90 14.98 25.32
N THR A 235 -26.55 15.00 24.16
CA THR A 235 -25.91 14.71 22.87
C THR A 235 -24.83 15.74 22.58
N GLY A 236 -25.18 17.04 22.65
CA GLY A 236 -24.27 18.15 22.43
C GLY A 236 -23.09 18.14 23.39
N PHE A 237 -23.34 17.97 24.69
CA PHE A 237 -22.29 17.87 25.72
C PHE A 237 -21.33 16.70 25.45
N SER A 238 -21.84 15.50 25.15
CA SER A 238 -21.00 14.32 24.98
C SER A 238 -20.29 14.22 23.62
N CYS A 239 -20.72 14.97 22.59
CA CYS A 239 -19.96 15.14 21.35
C CYS A 239 -19.07 16.39 21.31
N ALA A 240 -19.28 17.38 22.20
CA ALA A 240 -18.59 18.67 22.15
C ALA A 240 -17.06 18.54 22.11
N TRP A 241 -16.48 17.68 22.93
CA TRP A 241 -15.03 17.50 23.00
C TRP A 241 -14.39 17.04 21.67
N ARG A 242 -15.15 16.36 20.80
CA ARG A 242 -14.69 15.92 19.48
C ARG A 242 -15.09 16.89 18.38
N VAL A 243 -16.32 17.42 18.43
CA VAL A 243 -16.86 18.29 17.38
C VAL A 243 -16.29 19.71 17.46
N VAL A 244 -16.00 20.25 18.65
CA VAL A 244 -15.45 21.61 18.80
C VAL A 244 -14.05 21.72 18.18
N PRO A 245 -13.07 20.83 18.46
CA PRO A 245 -11.78 20.85 17.76
C PRO A 245 -11.91 20.69 16.24
N MET A 246 -12.83 19.84 15.78
CA MET A 246 -13.10 19.68 14.34
C MET A 246 -13.59 20.98 13.68
N LEU A 247 -14.43 21.75 14.36
CA LEU A 247 -14.93 23.04 13.86
C LEU A 247 -13.88 24.17 13.93
N GLN A 248 -12.80 23.99 14.68
CA GLN A 248 -11.70 24.95 14.78
C GLN A 248 -10.62 24.73 13.70
N ASP A 249 -10.52 23.51 13.16
CA ASP A 249 -9.55 23.13 12.13
C ASP A 249 -10.12 23.35 10.71
N ALA A 250 -9.97 24.58 10.20
CA ALA A 250 -10.46 24.97 8.88
C ALA A 250 -9.77 24.20 7.73
N GLU A 251 -8.48 23.88 7.85
CA GLU A 251 -7.74 23.17 6.80
C GLU A 251 -8.30 21.77 6.60
N GLN A 252 -8.59 21.04 7.69
CA GLN A 252 -9.19 19.71 7.62
C GLN A 252 -10.66 19.74 7.17
N ILE A 253 -11.42 20.82 7.43
CA ILE A 253 -12.77 21.02 6.88
C ILE A 253 -12.74 21.10 5.35
N ASP A 254 -11.86 21.95 4.82
CA ASP A 254 -11.71 22.10 3.37
C ASP A 254 -11.24 20.79 2.74
N ARG A 255 -10.19 20.17 3.29
CA ARG A 255 -9.69 18.84 2.88
C ARG A 255 -10.74 17.74 2.94
N ALA A 256 -11.67 17.78 3.89
CA ALA A 256 -12.79 16.84 3.95
C ALA A 256 -13.81 17.04 2.82
N SER A 257 -13.88 18.24 2.24
CA SER A 257 -14.89 18.68 1.26
C SER A 257 -14.46 18.55 -0.21
N VAL A 258 -13.17 18.34 -0.52
CA VAL A 258 -12.61 18.32 -1.91
C VAL A 258 -12.95 17.04 -2.73
N TYR A 259 -13.77 16.13 -2.22
CA TYR A 259 -14.04 14.87 -2.93
C TYR A 259 -15.08 15.03 -4.04
N THR A 260 -14.80 14.41 -5.21
CA THR A 260 -15.85 14.16 -6.20
C THR A 260 -16.93 13.27 -5.58
N ASP A 261 -18.18 13.46 -6.00
CA ASP A 261 -19.35 12.74 -5.47
C ASP A 261 -19.60 11.44 -6.26
N PRO A 262 -19.07 10.26 -5.83
CA PRO A 262 -19.40 8.99 -6.45
C PRO A 262 -20.90 8.73 -6.39
N ARG A 263 -21.40 8.08 -7.45
CA ARG A 263 -22.81 7.72 -7.62
C ARG A 263 -22.95 6.23 -7.32
N VAL A 264 -24.09 5.83 -6.75
CA VAL A 264 -24.41 4.42 -6.50
C VAL A 264 -25.56 4.04 -7.40
N ASP A 265 -25.40 2.94 -8.13
CA ASP A 265 -26.43 2.49 -9.05
C ASP A 265 -27.65 1.95 -8.32
N LEU A 266 -28.85 2.32 -8.77
CA LEU A 266 -30.13 1.86 -8.24
C LEU A 266 -30.25 0.32 -8.25
N ILE A 267 -29.60 -0.36 -9.19
CA ILE A 267 -29.59 -1.82 -9.28
C ILE A 267 -28.91 -2.48 -8.06
N SER A 268 -28.03 -1.75 -7.35
CA SER A 268 -27.32 -2.22 -6.16
C SER A 268 -28.26 -2.60 -5.01
N PHE A 269 -29.49 -2.08 -4.97
CA PHE A 269 -30.49 -2.48 -3.96
C PHE A 269 -31.06 -3.87 -4.21
N PHE A 270 -31.05 -4.34 -5.47
CA PHE A 270 -31.72 -5.56 -5.93
C PHE A 270 -30.74 -6.67 -6.37
N VAL A 271 -29.45 -6.37 -6.51
CA VAL A 271 -28.42 -7.31 -6.95
C VAL A 271 -27.25 -7.36 -5.97
N ASN A 272 -27.00 -8.54 -5.38
CA ASN A 272 -25.78 -8.85 -4.65
C ASN A 272 -24.73 -9.42 -5.64
N GLU A 273 -23.99 -8.53 -6.31
CA GLU A 273 -23.00 -8.91 -7.33
C GLU A 273 -21.86 -9.83 -6.83
N LYS A 274 -21.61 -9.85 -5.52
CA LYS A 274 -20.54 -10.66 -4.89
C LYS A 274 -21.03 -12.03 -4.40
N HIS A 275 -22.34 -12.29 -4.42
CA HIS A 275 -22.87 -13.57 -4.00
C HIS A 275 -22.50 -14.68 -5.01
N PRO A 276 -21.94 -15.83 -4.59
CA PRO A 276 -21.46 -16.86 -5.51
C PRO A 276 -22.50 -17.39 -6.51
N VAL A 277 -23.75 -17.56 -6.07
CA VAL A 277 -24.88 -18.00 -6.92
C VAL A 277 -25.67 -16.83 -7.54
N LEU A 278 -26.20 -15.93 -6.72
CA LEU A 278 -27.06 -14.82 -7.17
C LEU A 278 -26.31 -13.76 -8.01
N GLY A 279 -25.00 -13.57 -7.80
CA GLY A 279 -24.20 -12.59 -8.54
C GLY A 279 -24.09 -12.92 -10.03
N PRO A 280 -23.59 -14.11 -10.43
CA PRO A 280 -23.58 -14.55 -11.82
C PRO A 280 -24.98 -14.54 -12.45
N LEU A 281 -25.97 -15.15 -11.77
CA LEU A 281 -27.35 -15.20 -12.25
C LEU A 281 -27.93 -13.80 -12.53
N ALA A 282 -27.65 -12.81 -11.69
CA ALA A 282 -28.10 -11.44 -11.90
C ALA A 282 -27.38 -10.75 -13.07
N LYS A 283 -26.08 -11.02 -13.29
CA LYS A 283 -25.34 -10.50 -14.45
C LYS A 283 -25.94 -11.01 -15.76
N ASP A 284 -26.21 -12.31 -15.85
CA ASP A 284 -26.78 -12.96 -17.03
C ASP A 284 -28.20 -12.44 -17.33
N LEU A 285 -29.05 -12.34 -16.29
CA LEU A 285 -30.44 -11.91 -16.44
C LEU A 285 -30.62 -10.41 -16.75
N LEU A 286 -29.76 -9.55 -16.19
CA LEU A 286 -29.93 -8.08 -16.26
C LEU A 286 -28.93 -7.41 -17.22
N GLN A 287 -28.11 -8.20 -17.91
CA GLN A 287 -27.07 -7.74 -18.84
C GLN A 287 -26.20 -6.63 -18.23
N ILE A 288 -25.83 -6.81 -16.95
CA ILE A 288 -25.09 -5.82 -16.20
C ILE A 288 -23.68 -5.70 -16.81
N PRO A 289 -23.19 -4.50 -17.16
CA PRO A 289 -21.84 -4.33 -17.70
C PRO A 289 -20.78 -4.95 -16.79
N GLU A 290 -19.64 -5.38 -17.33
CA GLU A 290 -18.59 -6.07 -16.54
C GLU A 290 -18.03 -5.24 -15.37
N LYS A 291 -18.14 -3.91 -15.43
CA LYS A 291 -17.68 -2.95 -14.41
C LYS A 291 -18.78 -1.93 -14.07
N PRO A 292 -19.88 -2.34 -13.44
CA PRO A 292 -20.91 -1.40 -12.99
C PRO A 292 -20.41 -0.66 -11.74
N LYS A 293 -20.85 0.57 -11.51
CA LYS A 293 -20.59 1.30 -10.24
C LYS A 293 -21.60 0.89 -9.17
N THR A 294 -21.71 -0.42 -8.93
CA THR A 294 -22.54 -0.99 -7.88
C THR A 294 -21.89 -0.79 -6.51
N SER A 295 -22.71 -0.53 -5.48
CA SER A 295 -22.22 -0.62 -4.10
C SER A 295 -22.46 -2.02 -3.56
N GLU A 296 -21.36 -2.68 -3.19
CA GLU A 296 -21.32 -4.07 -2.76
C GLU A 296 -22.19 -4.36 -1.53
N PHE A 297 -22.54 -3.35 -0.72
CA PHE A 297 -23.28 -3.49 0.52
C PHE A 297 -24.64 -2.76 0.54
N SER A 298 -25.13 -2.26 -0.59
CA SER A 298 -26.45 -1.62 -0.67
C SER A 298 -27.62 -2.60 -0.89
N TYR A 299 -27.34 -3.89 -1.12
CA TYR A 299 -28.37 -4.89 -1.41
C TYR A 299 -29.31 -5.15 -0.22
N ILE A 300 -30.61 -4.86 -0.37
CA ILE A 300 -31.60 -4.91 0.73
C ILE A 300 -32.39 -6.22 0.84
N GLY A 301 -32.13 -7.19 -0.04
CA GLY A 301 -32.76 -8.51 0.03
C GLY A 301 -34.16 -8.58 -0.59
N LEU A 302 -34.40 -9.60 -1.40
CA LEU A 302 -35.70 -9.93 -1.97
C LEU A 302 -36.67 -10.47 -0.89
N ALA A 303 -36.20 -11.30 0.05
CA ALA A 303 -37.05 -11.77 1.16
C ALA A 303 -37.56 -10.63 2.07
N PRO A 304 -36.73 -9.66 2.52
CA PRO A 304 -37.19 -8.43 3.15
C PRO A 304 -38.21 -7.66 2.30
N ILE A 305 -37.92 -7.38 1.02
CA ILE A 305 -38.86 -6.70 0.11
C ILE A 305 -40.21 -7.42 0.06
N ALA A 306 -40.23 -8.75 -0.12
CA ALA A 306 -41.44 -9.55 -0.19
C ALA A 306 -42.29 -9.46 1.09
N LEU A 307 -41.66 -9.49 2.28
CA LEU A 307 -42.34 -9.29 3.56
C LEU A 307 -42.94 -7.88 3.69
N ILE A 308 -42.23 -6.85 3.22
CA ILE A 308 -42.71 -5.47 3.24
C ILE A 308 -43.92 -5.32 2.29
N CYS A 309 -43.82 -5.83 1.07
CA CYS A 309 -44.93 -5.86 0.11
C CYS A 309 -46.16 -6.59 0.71
N PHE A 310 -45.96 -7.79 1.27
CA PHE A 310 -47.02 -8.55 1.95
C PHE A 310 -47.68 -7.74 3.08
N GLY A 311 -46.85 -7.04 3.88
CA GLY A 311 -47.34 -6.21 4.98
C GLY A 311 -48.18 -5.01 4.54
N LEU A 312 -47.83 -4.39 3.41
CA LEU A 312 -48.52 -3.22 2.87
C LEU A 312 -49.94 -3.52 2.35
N PHE A 313 -50.33 -4.77 2.10
CA PHE A 313 -51.71 -5.15 1.79
C PHE A 313 -52.64 -5.09 3.01
N ASN A 314 -52.11 -5.18 4.24
CA ASN A 314 -52.93 -5.14 5.45
C ASN A 314 -53.23 -3.68 5.87
N LYS A 315 -54.47 -3.22 5.69
CA LYS A 315 -54.92 -1.85 6.02
C LYS A 315 -54.54 -1.39 7.45
N ARG A 316 -54.62 -2.28 8.45
CA ARG A 316 -54.31 -1.95 9.86
C ARG A 316 -52.81 -1.74 10.08
N LYS A 317 -51.98 -2.56 9.44
CA LYS A 317 -50.52 -2.51 9.56
C LYS A 317 -49.88 -1.48 8.64
N ARG A 318 -50.45 -1.21 7.45
CA ARG A 318 -50.01 -0.14 6.54
C ARG A 318 -49.82 1.20 7.26
N ARG A 319 -50.76 1.62 8.14
CA ARG A 319 -50.61 2.85 8.94
C ARG A 319 -49.40 2.84 9.90
N GLN A 320 -49.02 1.68 10.44
CA GLN A 320 -47.83 1.51 11.28
C GLN A 320 -46.54 1.48 10.44
N MET A 321 -46.63 0.99 9.20
CA MET A 321 -45.50 0.88 8.26
C MET A 321 -45.14 2.22 7.59
N LEU A 322 -46.12 3.07 7.27
CA LEU A 322 -45.89 4.29 6.48
C LEU A 322 -44.76 5.22 7.01
N PRO A 323 -44.63 5.52 8.33
CA PRO A 323 -43.52 6.33 8.82
C PRO A 323 -42.16 5.67 8.59
N TRP A 324 -42.05 4.36 8.87
CA TRP A 324 -40.83 3.60 8.62
C TRP A 324 -40.51 3.46 7.13
N LEU A 325 -41.53 3.38 6.26
CA LEU A 325 -41.35 3.35 4.81
C LEU A 325 -40.83 4.70 4.29
N GLY A 326 -41.35 5.82 4.80
CA GLY A 326 -40.82 7.16 4.48
C GLY A 326 -39.36 7.32 4.89
N LEU A 327 -39.00 6.83 6.09
CA LEU A 327 -37.62 6.85 6.58
C LEU A 327 -36.68 5.92 5.79
N LEU A 328 -37.15 4.72 5.41
CA LEU A 328 -36.42 3.80 4.54
C LEU A 328 -36.14 4.46 3.18
N LEU A 329 -37.18 4.99 2.53
CA LEU A 329 -37.07 5.64 1.22
C LEU A 329 -36.16 6.87 1.26
N LEU A 330 -36.19 7.66 2.34
CA LEU A 330 -35.27 8.80 2.54
C LEU A 330 -33.80 8.33 2.48
N PHE A 331 -33.43 7.32 3.26
CA PHE A 331 -32.04 6.84 3.28
C PHE A 331 -31.63 6.11 2.00
N LEU A 332 -32.53 5.32 1.39
CA LEU A 332 -32.26 4.72 0.07
C LEU A 332 -32.00 5.80 -0.98
N ILE A 333 -32.85 6.82 -1.07
CA ILE A 333 -32.68 7.91 -2.04
C ILE A 333 -31.39 8.72 -1.78
N LEU A 334 -31.04 8.98 -0.52
CA LEU A 334 -29.76 9.63 -0.17
C LEU A 334 -28.56 8.76 -0.56
N SER A 335 -28.69 7.43 -0.46
CA SER A 335 -27.59 6.51 -0.74
C SER A 335 -27.22 6.36 -2.22
N LEU A 336 -28.08 6.81 -3.14
CA LEU A 336 -27.81 6.85 -4.58
C LEU A 336 -26.78 7.93 -4.98
N GLY A 337 -26.59 8.96 -4.14
CA GLY A 337 -25.74 10.12 -4.44
C GLY A 337 -26.53 11.35 -4.89
N SER A 338 -25.85 12.34 -5.47
CA SER A 338 -26.48 13.59 -5.96
C SER A 338 -27.22 13.46 -7.29
N THR A 339 -26.91 12.43 -8.10
CA THR A 339 -27.57 12.16 -9.39
C THR A 339 -27.91 10.69 -9.50
N LEU A 340 -29.00 10.37 -10.20
CA LEU A 340 -29.47 9.01 -10.38
C LEU A 340 -28.58 8.22 -11.35
N SER A 341 -28.26 6.97 -11.01
CA SER A 341 -27.65 5.99 -11.93
C SER A 341 -28.53 4.73 -11.98
N ILE A 342 -28.75 4.18 -13.17
CA ILE A 342 -29.48 2.92 -13.38
C ILE A 342 -28.71 2.07 -14.41
N ASN A 343 -28.33 0.86 -14.02
CA ASN A 343 -27.56 -0.10 -14.82
C ASN A 343 -26.30 0.49 -15.49
N GLY A 344 -25.59 1.35 -14.76
CA GLY A 344 -24.39 2.06 -15.24
C GLY A 344 -24.66 3.36 -16.02
N ILE A 345 -25.92 3.65 -16.37
CA ILE A 345 -26.31 4.87 -17.07
C ILE A 345 -26.60 5.98 -16.06
N ALA A 346 -25.85 7.07 -16.12
CA ALA A 346 -26.02 8.22 -15.25
C ALA A 346 -27.00 9.26 -15.83
N TYR A 347 -28.03 9.62 -15.08
CA TYR A 347 -29.06 10.58 -15.45
C TYR A 347 -28.76 11.95 -14.82
N GLU A 348 -27.85 12.70 -15.43
CA GLU A 348 -27.29 13.93 -14.85
C GLU A 348 -28.33 15.03 -14.58
N ASN A 349 -29.42 15.04 -15.35
CA ASN A 349 -30.54 15.98 -15.22
C ASN A 349 -31.42 15.68 -14.00
N ILE A 350 -31.35 14.48 -13.42
CA ILE A 350 -32.14 14.08 -12.26
C ILE A 350 -31.31 14.32 -10.99
N LYS A 351 -31.48 15.50 -10.38
CA LYS A 351 -30.87 15.84 -9.10
C LYS A 351 -31.64 15.20 -7.95
N LEU A 352 -30.93 14.43 -7.12
CA LEU A 352 -31.47 13.77 -5.94
C LEU A 352 -31.28 14.63 -4.67
N PRO A 353 -32.02 14.38 -3.58
CA PRO A 353 -31.92 15.12 -2.31
C PRO A 353 -30.49 15.40 -1.80
N LYS A 354 -29.54 14.46 -1.99
CA LYS A 354 -28.13 14.69 -1.60
C LYS A 354 -27.51 15.90 -2.31
N HIS A 355 -27.87 16.18 -3.57
CA HIS A 355 -27.38 17.34 -4.32
C HIS A 355 -27.65 18.66 -3.58
N PHE A 356 -28.87 18.82 -3.06
CA PHE A 356 -29.28 20.02 -2.33
C PHE A 356 -28.67 20.06 -0.92
N LEU A 357 -28.47 18.91 -0.27
CA LEU A 357 -27.76 18.84 1.01
C LEU A 357 -26.28 19.22 0.89
N ASN A 358 -25.61 18.78 -0.18
CA ASN A 358 -24.23 19.18 -0.50
C ASN A 358 -24.09 20.70 -0.68
N GLN A 359 -25.15 21.39 -1.15
CA GLN A 359 -25.19 22.85 -1.30
C GLN A 359 -25.55 23.56 0.02
N LEU A 360 -26.47 22.99 0.81
CA LEU A 360 -26.97 23.61 2.05
C LEU A 360 -25.95 23.57 3.19
N LEU A 361 -25.22 22.44 3.33
CA LEU A 361 -24.23 22.21 4.38
C LEU A 361 -23.03 21.45 3.81
N PRO A 362 -22.20 22.08 2.94
CA PRO A 362 -21.06 21.42 2.30
C PRO A 362 -20.10 20.73 3.28
N PRO A 363 -19.66 21.35 4.40
CA PRO A 363 -18.75 20.70 5.37
C PRO A 363 -19.27 19.38 5.95
N VAL A 364 -20.59 19.20 6.00
CA VAL A 364 -21.22 17.97 6.50
C VAL A 364 -21.46 16.98 5.36
N PHE A 365 -22.07 17.41 4.26
CA PHE A 365 -22.57 16.49 3.23
C PHE A 365 -21.60 16.25 2.06
N ALA A 366 -20.69 17.17 1.75
CA ALA A 366 -19.58 16.92 0.81
C ALA A 366 -18.54 15.96 1.43
N ALA A 367 -18.30 16.06 2.74
CA ALA A 367 -17.51 15.08 3.50
C ALA A 367 -18.07 13.64 3.43
N PHE A 368 -19.38 13.51 3.15
CA PHE A 368 -20.02 12.25 2.79
C PHE A 368 -19.80 11.92 1.32
N TYR A 369 -18.54 11.87 0.89
CA TYR A 369 -18.20 11.54 -0.49
C TYR A 369 -18.83 10.22 -0.92
N ARG A 370 -18.73 9.17 -0.09
CA ARG A 370 -19.43 7.89 -0.26
C ARG A 370 -20.92 7.98 0.10
N PRO A 371 -21.87 8.01 -0.85
CA PRO A 371 -23.29 8.05 -0.50
C PRO A 371 -23.80 6.68 -0.04
N ASP A 372 -23.21 5.55 -0.47
CA ASP A 372 -23.62 4.21 -0.04
C ASP A 372 -23.64 4.03 1.48
N VAL A 373 -22.83 4.81 2.21
CA VAL A 373 -22.84 4.82 3.68
C VAL A 373 -24.17 5.31 4.28
N PHE A 374 -25.03 6.03 3.55
CA PHE A 374 -26.40 6.35 4.00
C PHE A 374 -27.28 5.11 4.22
N MET A 375 -26.90 3.94 3.69
CA MET A 375 -27.53 2.65 4.03
C MET A 375 -27.55 2.37 5.54
N THR A 376 -26.60 2.93 6.30
CA THR A 376 -26.56 2.95 7.78
C THR A 376 -27.92 3.29 8.39
N GLY A 377 -28.63 4.29 7.83
CA GLY A 377 -29.96 4.71 8.29
C GLY A 377 -31.11 3.87 7.74
N ALA A 378 -30.92 3.15 6.63
CA ALA A 378 -31.93 2.31 5.98
C ALA A 378 -32.18 0.98 6.70
N TRP A 379 -31.16 0.39 7.33
CA TRP A 379 -31.24 -0.97 7.90
C TRP A 379 -32.27 -1.12 9.02
N LEU A 380 -32.38 -0.17 9.96
CA LEU A 380 -33.35 -0.29 11.06
C LEU A 380 -34.80 -0.18 10.56
N PRO A 381 -35.17 0.80 9.70
CA PRO A 381 -36.46 0.80 9.00
C PRO A 381 -36.76 -0.50 8.25
N LEU A 382 -35.80 -1.04 7.48
CA LEU A 382 -35.95 -2.29 6.73
C LEU A 382 -36.29 -3.46 7.67
N ALA A 383 -35.57 -3.58 8.79
CA ALA A 383 -35.80 -4.61 9.80
C ALA A 383 -37.18 -4.48 10.48
N VAL A 384 -37.62 -3.25 10.82
CA VAL A 384 -38.94 -3.01 11.42
C VAL A 384 -40.07 -3.33 10.42
N LEU A 385 -39.96 -2.87 9.18
CA LEU A 385 -40.96 -3.12 8.13
C LEU A 385 -41.09 -4.61 7.82
N SER A 386 -39.96 -5.32 7.72
CA SER A 386 -39.92 -6.78 7.52
C SER A 386 -40.55 -7.54 8.70
N GLY A 387 -40.27 -7.10 9.94
CA GLY A 387 -40.92 -7.66 11.14
C GLY A 387 -42.44 -7.40 11.18
N LEU A 388 -42.91 -6.23 10.75
CA LEU A 388 -44.34 -5.92 10.62
C LEU A 388 -45.02 -6.81 9.55
N GLY A 389 -44.35 -7.06 8.43
CA GLY A 389 -44.77 -7.99 7.38
C GLY A 389 -44.86 -9.43 7.89
N LEU A 390 -43.79 -9.93 8.52
CA LEU A 390 -43.73 -11.25 9.13
C LEU A 390 -44.81 -11.44 10.20
N GLN A 391 -45.12 -10.42 11.01
CA GLN A 391 -46.17 -10.54 12.03
C GLN A 391 -47.52 -10.92 11.41
N ILE A 392 -47.89 -10.31 10.27
CA ILE A 392 -49.15 -10.61 9.57
C ILE A 392 -49.17 -12.03 9.00
N LEU A 393 -48.01 -12.52 8.55
CA LEU A 393 -47.86 -13.90 8.10
C LEU A 393 -48.03 -14.86 9.28
N LEU A 394 -47.34 -14.62 10.39
CA LEU A 394 -47.40 -15.46 11.59
C LEU A 394 -48.78 -15.48 12.24
N ASP A 395 -49.55 -14.38 12.19
CA ASP A 395 -50.93 -14.32 12.66
C ASP A 395 -51.85 -15.33 11.91
N ARG A 396 -51.45 -15.82 10.72
CA ARG A 396 -52.14 -16.85 9.94
C ARG A 396 -51.54 -18.27 10.08
N ILE A 397 -50.42 -18.43 10.78
CA ILE A 397 -49.66 -19.68 10.86
C ILE A 397 -49.73 -20.26 12.29
N PRO A 398 -50.01 -21.57 12.44
CA PRO A 398 -50.15 -22.20 13.76
C PRO A 398 -48.83 -22.18 14.55
N ILE A 399 -48.97 -22.06 15.87
CA ILE A 399 -47.87 -21.74 16.80
C ILE A 399 -46.69 -22.71 16.74
N ASN A 400 -46.94 -23.98 16.40
CA ASN A 400 -45.97 -25.06 16.29
C ASN A 400 -45.08 -25.00 15.01
N ILE A 401 -45.50 -24.25 13.98
CA ILE A 401 -44.76 -24.07 12.73
C ILE A 401 -43.98 -22.74 12.72
N ARG A 402 -44.45 -21.72 13.46
CA ARG A 402 -43.88 -20.35 13.47
C ARG A 402 -42.35 -20.32 13.61
N SER A 403 -41.78 -21.08 14.54
CA SER A 403 -40.33 -21.13 14.76
C SER A 403 -39.56 -21.63 13.54
N ARG A 404 -40.07 -22.68 12.87
CA ARG A 404 -39.45 -23.29 11.69
C ARG A 404 -39.54 -22.35 10.49
N LEU A 405 -40.71 -21.72 10.29
CA LEU A 405 -40.91 -20.74 9.22
C LEU A 405 -39.97 -19.54 9.39
N VAL A 406 -39.82 -19.02 10.61
CA VAL A 406 -38.97 -17.87 10.89
C VAL A 406 -37.49 -18.23 10.75
N LEU A 407 -37.09 -19.45 11.16
CA LEU A 407 -35.74 -19.94 10.91
C LEU A 407 -35.46 -20.12 9.42
N ALA A 408 -36.40 -20.68 8.65
CA ALA A 408 -36.27 -20.81 7.20
C ALA A 408 -36.12 -19.45 6.51
N ILE A 409 -36.95 -18.47 6.86
CA ILE A 409 -36.82 -17.09 6.33
C ILE A 409 -35.50 -16.44 6.76
N ALA A 410 -35.05 -16.64 8.00
CA ALA A 410 -33.76 -16.14 8.46
C ALA A 410 -32.58 -16.76 7.70
N LEU A 411 -32.66 -18.05 7.34
CA LEU A 411 -31.67 -18.73 6.50
C LEU A 411 -31.71 -18.25 5.05
N ILE A 412 -32.89 -17.93 4.49
CA ILE A 412 -33.02 -17.29 3.17
C ILE A 412 -32.37 -15.90 3.17
N VAL A 413 -32.64 -15.07 4.20
CA VAL A 413 -31.98 -13.76 4.36
C VAL A 413 -30.47 -13.92 4.49
N ALA A 414 -30.00 -14.88 5.30
CA ALA A 414 -28.58 -15.15 5.45
C ALA A 414 -27.92 -15.62 4.14
N PHE A 415 -28.62 -16.44 3.34
CA PHE A 415 -28.17 -16.82 2.00
C PHE A 415 -28.10 -15.59 1.09
N GLU A 416 -29.18 -14.84 0.93
CA GLU A 416 -29.23 -13.64 0.09
C GLU A 416 -28.15 -12.59 0.44
N TYR A 417 -27.85 -12.41 1.73
CA TYR A 417 -26.83 -11.48 2.23
C TYR A 417 -25.41 -12.07 2.26
N TYR A 418 -25.23 -13.35 1.93
CA TYR A 418 -23.91 -13.97 1.95
C TYR A 418 -22.98 -13.31 0.91
N SER A 419 -21.78 -12.96 1.37
CA SER A 419 -20.71 -12.41 0.55
C SER A 419 -19.39 -12.98 1.05
N PRO A 420 -18.74 -13.87 0.28
CA PRO A 420 -17.56 -14.62 0.72
C PRO A 420 -16.39 -13.68 1.01
N ILE A 421 -15.44 -14.16 1.82
CA ILE A 421 -14.16 -13.47 1.99
C ILE A 421 -13.29 -13.80 0.78
N PRO A 422 -12.86 -12.82 -0.04
CA PRO A 422 -12.07 -13.10 -1.24
C PRO A 422 -10.79 -13.85 -0.88
N GLU A 423 -10.55 -14.97 -1.55
CA GLU A 423 -9.41 -15.85 -1.23
C GLU A 423 -8.05 -15.14 -1.41
N LEU A 424 -7.99 -14.20 -2.36
CA LEU A 424 -6.87 -13.28 -2.62
C LEU A 424 -6.46 -12.42 -1.41
N ALA A 425 -7.34 -12.21 -0.42
CA ALA A 425 -6.99 -11.45 0.79
C ALA A 425 -6.08 -12.24 1.74
N LYS A 426 -6.13 -13.58 1.73
CA LYS A 426 -5.35 -14.44 2.64
C LYS A 426 -3.84 -14.38 2.38
N PRO A 427 -3.32 -14.68 1.15
CA PRO A 427 -1.88 -14.74 0.93
C PRO A 427 -1.21 -13.37 1.04
N GLN A 428 -1.90 -12.29 0.65
CA GLN A 428 -1.34 -10.95 0.76
C GLN A 428 -1.06 -10.57 2.21
N LEU A 429 -2.03 -10.74 3.12
CA LEU A 429 -1.86 -10.34 4.52
C LEU A 429 -0.85 -11.25 5.26
N ALA A 430 -0.87 -12.56 4.99
CA ALA A 430 0.10 -13.50 5.54
C ALA A 430 1.54 -13.16 5.11
N ALA A 431 1.75 -12.72 3.86
CA ALA A 431 3.07 -12.30 3.37
C ALA A 431 3.66 -11.05 4.05
N PHE A 432 2.84 -10.22 4.70
CA PHE A 432 3.32 -9.08 5.51
C PHE A 432 3.70 -9.45 6.95
N THR A 433 3.41 -10.68 7.40
CA THR A 433 3.54 -11.12 8.80
C THR A 433 4.41 -12.36 8.98
N THR A 434 5.19 -12.72 7.95
CA THR A 434 6.18 -13.80 8.04
C THR A 434 7.35 -13.39 8.92
N LYS A 435 7.92 -14.34 9.67
CA LYS A 435 9.11 -14.08 10.50
C LYS A 435 10.29 -13.59 9.65
N GLU A 436 10.49 -14.14 8.46
CA GLU A 436 11.51 -13.69 7.49
C GLU A 436 11.39 -12.19 7.19
N ARG A 437 10.15 -11.68 6.99
CA ARG A 437 9.92 -10.27 6.67
C ARG A 437 9.98 -9.34 7.88
N LEU A 438 9.72 -9.84 9.09
CA LEU A 438 9.77 -9.04 10.32
C LEU A 438 11.15 -9.05 10.99
N ALA A 439 12.10 -9.85 10.50
CA ALA A 439 13.44 -9.99 11.07
C ALA A 439 14.25 -8.68 11.17
N PHE A 440 13.93 -7.68 10.33
CA PHE A 440 14.54 -6.35 10.42
C PHE A 440 14.11 -5.57 11.68
N LEU A 441 12.94 -5.88 12.27
CA LEU A 441 12.50 -5.30 13.54
C LEU A 441 13.31 -5.89 14.71
N ASP A 442 13.50 -7.21 14.73
CA ASP A 442 14.35 -7.90 15.70
C ASP A 442 15.80 -7.33 15.67
N TRP A 443 16.28 -6.94 14.47
CA TRP A 443 17.58 -6.27 14.32
C TRP A 443 17.59 -4.84 14.86
N LEU A 444 16.57 -4.03 14.55
CA LEU A 444 16.44 -2.66 15.09
C LEU A 444 16.36 -2.66 16.63
N GLU A 445 15.66 -3.62 17.24
CA GLU A 445 15.61 -3.78 18.70
C GLU A 445 16.97 -4.18 19.32
N SER A 446 17.89 -4.72 18.51
CA SER A 446 19.24 -5.11 18.95
C SER A 446 20.31 -4.02 18.80
N GLU A 447 20.00 -2.93 18.08
CA GLU A 447 20.94 -1.82 17.90
C GLU A 447 21.15 -1.05 19.22
N PRO A 448 22.39 -0.58 19.52
CA PRO A 448 22.74 0.01 20.80
C PRO A 448 22.21 1.45 21.00
N GLN A 449 21.40 1.98 20.09
CA GLN A 449 20.85 3.33 20.17
C GLN A 449 19.63 3.37 21.12
N SER A 450 19.60 4.35 22.03
CA SER A 450 18.52 4.49 23.01
C SER A 450 17.20 4.99 22.42
N GLU A 451 17.25 5.71 21.30
CA GLU A 451 16.09 6.28 20.61
C GLU A 451 16.24 6.04 19.10
N ILE A 452 15.20 5.49 18.48
CA ILE A 452 15.19 5.12 17.06
C ILE A 452 13.95 5.73 16.40
N SER A 453 14.17 6.56 15.39
CA SER A 453 13.14 7.16 14.54
C SER A 453 13.46 6.86 13.07
N LEU A 454 12.43 6.45 12.31
CA LEU A 454 12.60 5.77 11.03
C LEU A 454 12.14 6.60 9.81
N ILE A 455 12.98 6.60 8.77
CA ILE A 455 12.63 7.07 7.43
C ILE A 455 12.28 5.83 6.59
N ASN A 456 11.01 5.44 6.58
CA ASN A 456 10.51 4.31 5.79
C ASN A 456 10.33 4.72 4.31
N LEU A 457 11.10 4.10 3.41
CA LEU A 457 11.05 4.31 1.96
C LEU A 457 10.61 3.04 1.22
N PRO A 458 9.91 3.15 0.08
CA PRO A 458 9.45 4.36 -0.59
C PRO A 458 8.20 5.00 0.04
N PHE A 459 8.10 6.32 0.00
CA PHE A 459 6.93 7.07 0.49
C PHE A 459 5.64 6.81 -0.30
N GLY A 460 4.53 7.21 0.31
CA GLY A 460 3.22 7.31 -0.29
C GLY A 460 2.18 6.42 0.38
N LYS A 461 1.00 7.02 0.66
CA LYS A 461 -0.21 6.44 1.29
C LYS A 461 -0.30 4.91 1.43
N PHE A 462 -0.22 4.15 0.34
CA PHE A 462 -0.40 2.68 0.38
C PHE A 462 0.74 1.93 1.06
N ASN A 463 1.94 2.51 1.08
CA ASN A 463 3.09 2.02 1.82
C ASN A 463 3.02 2.47 3.28
N SER A 464 2.63 3.72 3.55
CA SER A 464 2.44 4.26 4.90
C SER A 464 1.40 3.45 5.71
N LEU A 465 0.34 2.93 5.06
CA LEU A 465 -0.59 1.95 5.67
C LEU A 465 0.10 0.66 6.19
N ARG A 466 1.19 0.23 5.57
CA ARG A 466 2.00 -0.93 5.98
C ARG A 466 3.01 -0.53 7.04
N TYR A 467 3.61 0.66 6.93
CA TYR A 467 4.52 1.17 7.94
C TYR A 467 3.80 1.44 9.28
N SER A 468 2.54 1.88 9.28
CA SER A 468 1.67 1.87 10.46
C SER A 468 1.62 0.49 11.13
N PHE A 469 1.57 -0.61 10.37
CA PHE A 469 1.61 -1.94 10.97
C PHE A 469 2.97 -2.27 11.60
N PHE A 470 4.08 -2.00 10.93
CA PHE A 470 5.41 -2.21 11.50
C PHE A 470 5.63 -1.36 12.77
N GLN A 471 5.16 -0.11 12.77
CA GLN A 471 5.13 0.75 13.96
C GLN A 471 4.24 0.19 15.08
N SER A 472 3.14 -0.50 14.78
CA SER A 472 2.32 -1.15 15.82
C SER A 472 3.02 -2.34 16.50
N LEU A 473 4.12 -2.82 15.93
CA LEU A 473 4.98 -3.85 16.51
C LEU A 473 6.13 -3.20 17.30
N SER A 474 6.94 -2.35 16.66
CA SER A 474 8.16 -1.78 17.25
C SER A 474 7.97 -0.49 18.05
N GLY A 475 6.92 0.28 17.77
CA GLY A 475 6.60 1.55 18.41
C GLY A 475 7.39 2.78 17.92
N TYR A 476 8.44 2.60 17.10
CA TYR A 476 9.32 3.67 16.63
C TYR A 476 8.58 4.77 15.84
N PRO A 477 8.85 6.08 16.06
CA PRO A 477 8.33 7.17 15.25
C PRO A 477 8.76 7.06 13.79
N GLN A 478 7.99 7.68 12.89
CA GLN A 478 8.28 7.67 11.46
C GLN A 478 7.86 8.96 10.74
N VAL A 479 8.66 9.31 9.73
CA VAL A 479 8.54 10.57 8.98
C VAL A 479 7.26 10.72 8.14
N GLU A 480 6.69 9.61 7.64
CA GLU A 480 5.43 9.62 6.89
C GLU A 480 4.46 8.61 7.53
N GLY A 481 3.16 8.92 7.57
CA GLY A 481 2.12 7.98 7.96
C GLY A 481 0.86 8.09 7.12
N TYR A 482 -0.23 7.53 7.63
CA TYR A 482 -1.54 7.64 6.99
C TYR A 482 -2.62 8.15 7.96
N LEU A 483 -3.36 9.17 7.54
CA LEU A 483 -4.59 9.61 8.18
C LEU A 483 -5.74 9.65 7.18
N SER A 484 -6.97 9.44 7.66
CA SER A 484 -8.16 9.49 6.81
C SER A 484 -8.41 10.86 6.16
N ARG A 485 -7.86 11.92 6.75
CA ARG A 485 -7.89 13.32 6.28
C ARG A 485 -6.56 14.02 6.59
N THR A 486 -5.44 13.45 6.13
CA THR A 486 -4.12 14.09 6.32
C THR A 486 -4.15 15.55 5.80
N PRO A 487 -3.79 16.55 6.62
CA PRO A 487 -3.66 17.93 6.17
C PRO A 487 -2.42 18.09 5.27
N ASN A 488 -2.27 19.24 4.60
CA ASN A 488 -1.01 19.57 3.90
C ASN A 488 0.12 19.75 4.90
N SER A 489 -0.16 20.42 6.02
CA SER A 489 0.81 20.74 7.05
C SER A 489 1.59 19.54 7.58
N ALA A 490 1.00 18.35 7.59
CA ALA A 490 1.68 17.09 7.93
C ALA A 490 2.78 16.66 6.91
N TYR A 491 2.84 17.28 5.73
CA TYR A 491 3.90 17.08 4.73
C TYR A 491 4.83 18.29 4.60
N ASP A 492 4.63 19.38 5.35
CA ASP A 492 5.46 20.59 5.24
C ASP A 492 6.91 20.26 5.64
N TYR A 493 7.12 19.48 6.70
CA TYR A 493 8.44 18.94 7.08
C TYR A 493 9.12 18.14 5.96
N ILE A 494 8.38 17.22 5.33
CA ILE A 494 8.86 16.41 4.19
C ILE A 494 9.21 17.31 3.00
N GLY A 495 8.43 18.36 2.74
CA GLY A 495 8.69 19.32 1.66
C GLY A 495 9.87 20.25 1.93
N ALA A 496 10.11 20.59 3.20
CA ALA A 496 11.18 21.48 3.65
C ALA A 496 12.56 20.79 3.60
N ASN A 497 12.66 19.52 4.01
CA ASN A 497 13.92 18.79 3.95
C ASN A 497 14.25 18.33 2.52
N PHE A 498 15.46 18.65 2.06
CA PHE A 498 15.93 18.38 0.69
C PHE A 498 15.88 16.90 0.29
N LEU A 499 16.26 15.99 1.20
CA LEU A 499 16.30 14.55 0.92
C LEU A 499 14.89 13.95 0.91
N LEU A 500 14.08 14.28 1.93
CA LEU A 500 12.71 13.78 2.05
C LEU A 500 11.84 14.21 0.86
N ASN A 501 11.90 15.48 0.45
CA ASN A 501 11.16 16.03 -0.67
C ASN A 501 11.52 15.32 -1.99
N ALA A 502 12.81 15.11 -2.23
CA ALA A 502 13.28 14.40 -3.42
C ALA A 502 12.82 12.93 -3.44
N TRP A 503 12.95 12.21 -2.32
CA TRP A 503 12.46 10.82 -2.21
C TRP A 503 10.93 10.73 -2.34
N GLN A 504 10.18 11.72 -1.84
CA GLN A 504 8.72 11.80 -2.01
C GLN A 504 8.35 12.05 -3.49
N SER A 505 9.11 12.91 -4.15
CA SER A 505 9.07 13.16 -5.59
C SER A 505 9.63 12.00 -6.44
N ARG A 506 10.03 10.89 -5.82
CA ARG A 506 10.61 9.68 -6.45
C ARG A 506 11.90 9.95 -7.24
N ARG A 507 12.64 10.99 -6.85
CA ARG A 507 13.96 11.32 -7.37
C ARG A 507 15.01 10.64 -6.49
N PRO A 508 15.94 9.85 -7.04
CA PRO A 508 17.04 9.30 -6.26
C PRO A 508 18.01 10.42 -5.86
N MET A 509 18.55 10.34 -4.64
CA MET A 509 19.46 11.33 -4.07
C MET A 509 20.76 10.69 -3.63
N HIS A 510 21.88 11.20 -4.13
CA HIS A 510 23.22 10.75 -3.79
C HIS A 510 24.14 11.97 -3.69
N CYS A 511 25.11 11.89 -2.78
CA CYS A 511 26.12 12.92 -2.50
C CYS A 511 26.85 13.45 -3.76
N GLU A 512 27.02 12.61 -4.79
CA GLU A 512 27.74 12.94 -6.04
C GLU A 512 26.99 13.92 -6.96
N MET A 513 25.78 14.37 -6.64
CA MET A 513 25.06 15.39 -7.43
C MET A 513 25.56 16.83 -7.17
N THR A 514 25.18 17.77 -8.05
CA THR A 514 25.57 19.19 -8.02
C THR A 514 25.25 19.97 -6.74
N ASP A 515 24.52 19.36 -5.81
CA ASP A 515 23.98 19.97 -4.60
C ASP A 515 24.46 19.20 -3.34
N GLN A 516 25.73 18.77 -3.30
CA GLN A 516 26.34 18.03 -2.17
C GLN A 516 26.13 18.74 -0.82
N GLU A 517 26.25 20.07 -0.80
CA GLU A 517 25.99 20.90 0.39
C GLU A 517 24.53 20.76 0.87
N ALA A 518 23.56 20.74 -0.04
CA ALA A 518 22.16 20.52 0.29
C ALA A 518 21.87 19.07 0.71
N PHE A 519 22.59 18.08 0.16
CA PHE A 519 22.52 16.69 0.61
C PHE A 519 23.01 16.56 2.06
N LEU A 520 24.19 17.09 2.37
CA LEU A 520 24.78 17.06 3.71
C LEU A 520 23.98 17.90 4.72
N SER A 521 23.54 19.10 4.35
CA SER A 521 22.69 19.95 5.20
C SER A 521 21.34 19.28 5.47
N GLY A 522 20.71 18.69 4.45
CA GLY A 522 19.46 17.93 4.61
C GLY A 522 19.64 16.69 5.48
N LEU A 523 20.78 16.01 5.41
CA LEU A 523 21.08 14.87 6.27
C LEU A 523 21.35 15.30 7.73
N ALA A 524 22.15 16.35 7.93
CA ALA A 524 22.44 16.89 9.25
C ALA A 524 21.18 17.39 9.97
N GLN A 525 20.24 18.02 9.22
CA GLN A 525 18.92 18.38 9.75
C GLN A 525 18.17 17.15 10.26
N LEU A 526 18.16 16.04 9.51
CA LEU A 526 17.47 14.81 9.94
C LEU A 526 18.12 14.20 11.18
N GLU A 527 19.45 14.27 11.32
CA GLU A 527 20.15 13.84 12.54
C GLU A 527 19.84 14.76 13.74
N GLU A 528 19.76 16.08 13.54
CA GLU A 528 19.38 17.06 14.57
C GLU A 528 17.92 16.89 15.02
N ASP A 529 17.01 16.62 14.08
CA ASP A 529 15.59 16.32 14.32
C ASP A 529 15.33 14.90 14.85
N GLY A 530 16.39 14.13 15.18
CA GLY A 530 16.29 12.85 15.89
C GLY A 530 16.03 11.61 15.03
N PHE A 531 16.19 11.68 13.70
CA PHE A 531 16.18 10.47 12.85
C PHE A 531 17.49 9.70 12.97
N SER A 532 17.41 8.37 12.96
CA SER A 532 18.60 7.51 13.06
C SER A 532 18.76 6.49 11.94
N HIS A 533 17.66 6.03 11.32
CA HIS A 533 17.72 5.00 10.28
C HIS A 533 16.83 5.30 9.07
N VAL A 534 17.34 4.99 7.88
CA VAL A 534 16.57 4.86 6.64
C VAL A 534 16.28 3.38 6.39
N VAL A 535 15.00 3.02 6.31
CA VAL A 535 14.52 1.65 6.09
C VAL A 535 13.95 1.56 4.68
N PHE A 536 14.71 0.98 3.76
CA PHE A 536 14.35 0.86 2.34
C PHE A 536 13.70 -0.50 2.04
N HIS A 537 12.37 -0.49 1.88
CA HIS A 537 11.54 -1.65 1.58
C HIS A 537 11.52 -1.92 0.06
N ARG A 538 12.24 -2.96 -0.36
CA ARG A 538 12.56 -3.29 -1.75
C ARG A 538 11.40 -3.86 -2.55
N ASP A 539 10.45 -4.51 -1.89
CA ASP A 539 9.30 -5.17 -2.53
C ASP A 539 8.06 -4.26 -2.64
N LEU A 540 8.16 -3.01 -2.20
CA LEU A 540 7.04 -2.06 -2.19
C LEU A 540 6.98 -1.20 -3.45
N ASN A 541 5.78 -0.69 -3.74
CA ASN A 541 5.51 0.12 -4.92
C ASN A 541 6.40 1.37 -4.95
N ASN A 542 7.06 1.59 -6.09
CA ASN A 542 8.03 2.66 -6.37
C ASN A 542 9.42 2.49 -5.72
N ALA A 543 9.77 1.35 -5.11
CA ALA A 543 11.07 1.17 -4.46
C ALA A 543 12.25 1.40 -5.43
N GLN A 544 12.13 0.91 -6.67
CA GLN A 544 13.14 1.10 -7.72
C GLN A 544 13.47 2.59 -7.97
N ALA A 545 12.49 3.49 -7.90
CA ALA A 545 12.67 4.90 -8.26
C ALA A 545 13.61 5.66 -7.28
N VAL A 546 13.68 5.23 -6.02
CA VAL A 546 14.62 5.80 -5.02
C VAL A 546 15.83 4.90 -4.75
N SER A 547 15.88 3.69 -5.33
CA SER A 547 16.93 2.70 -5.07
C SER A 547 18.35 3.17 -5.42
N GLU A 548 18.50 4.02 -6.44
CA GLU A 548 19.81 4.57 -6.83
C GLU A 548 20.42 5.51 -5.78
N SER A 549 19.63 6.01 -4.82
CA SER A 549 20.13 6.81 -3.69
C SER A 549 21.18 6.06 -2.87
N PHE A 550 21.07 4.73 -2.83
CA PHE A 550 21.87 3.87 -1.96
C PHE A 550 22.92 3.05 -2.73
N ARG A 551 23.12 3.30 -4.04
CA ARG A 551 23.99 2.48 -4.90
C ARG A 551 25.43 2.33 -4.39
N ASN A 552 25.96 3.38 -3.77
CA ASN A 552 27.35 3.46 -3.33
C ASN A 552 27.51 3.29 -1.79
N ILE A 553 26.43 2.96 -1.07
CA ILE A 553 26.40 2.89 0.40
C ILE A 553 26.16 1.45 0.81
N LEU A 554 26.97 0.94 1.75
CA LEU A 554 26.76 -0.40 2.32
C LEU A 554 25.69 -0.32 3.41
N PRO A 555 24.62 -1.13 3.35
CA PRO A 555 23.60 -1.15 4.40
C PRO A 555 24.11 -1.81 5.67
N ALA A 556 23.76 -1.25 6.83
CA ALA A 556 23.99 -1.84 8.15
C ALA A 556 23.22 -3.15 8.34
N TYR A 557 22.04 -3.28 7.73
CA TYR A 557 21.25 -4.51 7.67
C TYR A 557 20.70 -4.76 6.27
N ARG A 558 20.74 -6.02 5.82
CA ARG A 558 20.22 -6.42 4.51
C ARG A 558 19.58 -7.80 4.56
N ASP A 559 18.34 -7.87 4.11
CA ASP A 559 17.66 -9.12 3.80
C ASP A 559 17.03 -9.10 2.38
N ARG A 560 16.07 -10.01 2.14
CA ARG A 560 15.31 -10.12 0.89
C ARG A 560 14.37 -8.95 0.64
N PHE A 561 13.75 -8.40 1.69
CA PHE A 561 12.69 -7.41 1.66
C PHE A 561 13.19 -5.99 1.95
N VAL A 562 14.19 -5.82 2.81
CA VAL A 562 14.59 -4.54 3.40
C VAL A 562 16.12 -4.37 3.36
N PHE A 563 16.57 -3.15 3.05
CA PHE A 563 17.90 -2.66 3.40
C PHE A 563 17.75 -1.55 4.44
N ILE A 564 18.60 -1.53 5.48
CA ILE A 564 18.65 -0.45 6.47
C ILE A 564 20.01 0.22 6.42
N PHE A 565 19.99 1.55 6.44
CA PHE A 565 21.16 2.43 6.52
C PHE A 565 21.02 3.30 7.77
N ARG A 566 22.08 3.46 8.56
CA ARG A 566 22.12 4.51 9.58
C ARG A 566 22.31 5.86 8.88
N LEU A 567 21.83 6.95 9.47
CA LEU A 567 22.08 8.28 8.90
C LEU A 567 23.58 8.62 8.87
N SER A 568 24.37 8.10 9.82
CA SER A 568 25.83 8.13 9.78
C SER A 568 26.41 7.49 8.52
N ASP A 569 25.89 6.34 8.09
CA ASP A 569 26.41 5.60 6.92
C ASP A 569 26.18 6.42 5.62
N LEU A 570 25.11 7.21 5.57
CA LEU A 570 24.79 8.14 4.48
C LEU A 570 25.72 9.36 4.48
N ARG A 571 26.16 9.83 5.65
CA ARG A 571 27.07 10.96 5.81
C ARG A 571 28.51 10.56 5.50
N ASP A 572 28.94 9.43 6.04
CA ASP A 572 30.29 8.89 5.88
C ASP A 572 30.52 8.39 4.43
N GLY A 573 29.44 8.03 3.72
CA GLY A 573 29.41 7.85 2.27
C GLY A 573 29.58 9.13 1.43
N CYS A 574 29.77 10.30 2.05
CA CYS A 574 29.87 11.62 1.40
C CYS A 574 31.15 12.43 1.77
N PRO A 575 32.37 11.94 1.49
CA PRO A 575 33.63 12.65 1.80
C PRO A 575 33.74 14.09 1.23
N GLU A 576 34.37 15.00 1.99
CA GLU A 576 34.62 16.39 1.57
C GLU A 576 35.44 16.50 0.26
N GLU A 577 36.35 15.55 -0.01
CA GLU A 577 37.15 15.53 -1.24
C GLU A 577 36.33 15.46 -2.53
N LEU A 578 35.10 14.95 -2.48
CA LEU A 578 34.22 14.94 -3.64
C LEU A 578 33.83 16.35 -4.09
N SER A 579 33.70 17.31 -3.17
CA SER A 579 33.25 18.67 -3.49
C SER A 579 34.38 19.46 -4.18
N ALA A 580 35.60 19.37 -3.65
CA ALA A 580 36.79 19.96 -4.25
C ALA A 580 37.06 19.38 -5.66
N ARG A 581 36.88 18.06 -5.84
CA ARG A 581 36.99 17.40 -7.15
C ARG A 581 35.90 17.87 -8.13
N HIS A 582 34.63 17.95 -7.72
CA HIS A 582 33.56 18.42 -8.61
C HIS A 582 33.66 19.90 -8.95
N HIS A 583 34.12 20.75 -8.03
CA HIS A 583 34.31 22.18 -8.32
C HIS A 583 35.45 22.41 -9.32
N PHE A 584 36.54 21.63 -9.24
CA PHE A 584 37.60 21.62 -10.25
C PHE A 584 37.07 21.15 -11.62
N THR A 585 36.25 20.09 -11.62
CA THR A 585 35.58 19.53 -12.82
C THR A 585 34.75 20.56 -13.57
N ARG A 586 33.91 21.32 -12.86
CA ARG A 586 32.95 22.25 -13.47
C ARG A 586 33.65 23.44 -14.12
N VAL A 587 34.70 23.96 -13.46
CA VAL A 587 35.56 25.04 -14.01
C VAL A 587 36.30 24.57 -15.26
N PHE A 588 36.77 23.32 -15.28
CA PHE A 588 37.48 22.75 -16.43
C PHE A 588 36.55 22.41 -17.61
N ALA A 589 35.34 21.91 -17.34
CA ALA A 589 34.33 21.65 -18.36
C ALA A 589 33.83 22.93 -19.06
N ASP A 590 33.68 24.03 -18.33
CA ASP A 590 33.33 25.33 -18.91
C ASP A 590 34.52 26.02 -19.61
N ALA A 591 35.77 25.61 -19.34
CA ALA A 591 36.93 25.96 -20.17
C ALA A 591 36.96 25.16 -21.48
N LEU A 592 36.68 23.86 -21.44
CA LEU A 592 36.54 23.00 -22.64
C LEU A 592 35.45 23.51 -23.60
N LYS A 593 34.28 23.91 -23.10
CA LYS A 593 33.20 24.52 -23.92
C LYS A 593 33.57 25.85 -24.58
N ARG A 594 34.63 26.52 -24.12
CA ARG A 594 35.14 27.78 -24.71
C ARG A 594 36.30 27.54 -25.68
N SER A 595 36.78 26.30 -25.80
CA SER A 595 37.80 25.92 -26.78
C SER A 595 37.17 25.81 -28.18
N PRO A 596 37.82 26.29 -29.26
CA PRO A 596 37.27 26.17 -30.61
C PRO A 596 37.10 24.71 -31.03
N ALA A 597 35.93 24.38 -31.60
CA ALA A 597 35.64 23.03 -32.07
C ALA A 597 36.63 22.60 -33.17
N GLY A 598 37.46 21.58 -32.87
CA GLY A 598 38.46 21.06 -33.81
C GLY A 598 39.64 20.30 -33.19
N HIS A 599 39.82 20.34 -31.86
CA HIS A 599 40.91 19.63 -31.17
C HIS A 599 40.39 18.78 -30.02
N GLU A 600 40.52 17.46 -30.16
CA GLU A 600 40.32 16.49 -29.08
C GLU A 600 41.37 16.75 -27.99
N THR A 601 40.91 17.04 -26.78
CA THR A 601 41.75 17.42 -25.64
C THR A 601 41.59 16.37 -24.54
N LEU A 602 42.65 15.61 -24.29
CA LEU A 602 42.71 14.60 -23.22
C LEU A 602 43.54 15.13 -22.03
N VAL A 603 43.14 14.80 -20.80
CA VAL A 603 43.73 15.34 -19.56
C VAL A 603 44.11 14.20 -18.61
N LEU A 604 45.30 14.28 -18.02
CA LEU A 604 45.75 13.38 -16.94
C LEU A 604 46.33 14.20 -15.77
N PHE A 605 46.14 13.69 -14.55
CA PHE A 605 46.59 14.29 -13.29
C PHE A 605 47.59 13.37 -12.56
N PRO A 606 48.57 13.91 -11.81
CA PRO A 606 49.45 13.10 -10.98
C PRO A 606 48.70 12.54 -9.75
N PRO A 607 48.96 11.28 -9.33
CA PRO A 607 48.30 10.68 -8.18
C PRO A 607 48.98 11.09 -6.86
N THR A 608 48.28 11.83 -6.01
CA THR A 608 48.57 11.86 -4.56
C THR A 608 47.81 10.72 -3.85
N PRO A 609 48.19 10.32 -2.61
CA PRO A 609 47.64 9.14 -1.95
C PRO A 609 46.11 9.13 -1.81
N GLU A 610 45.48 10.31 -1.72
CA GLU A 610 44.03 10.45 -1.61
C GLU A 610 43.25 10.26 -2.92
N VAL A 611 43.92 10.19 -4.09
CA VAL A 611 43.28 10.28 -5.42
C VAL A 611 42.99 8.91 -6.07
N SER A 612 43.63 7.83 -5.59
CA SER A 612 43.68 6.53 -6.28
C SER A 612 42.32 5.92 -6.64
N ASP A 613 41.37 5.85 -5.70
CA ASP A 613 40.05 5.24 -5.93
C ASP A 613 39.09 6.17 -6.71
N HIS A 614 39.40 7.47 -6.78
CA HIS A 614 38.60 8.49 -7.47
C HIS A 614 39.08 8.80 -8.89
N PHE A 615 40.36 8.54 -9.20
CA PHE A 615 40.93 8.57 -10.55
C PHE A 615 40.14 7.65 -11.51
N MET A 616 39.84 6.43 -11.06
CA MET A 616 39.01 5.46 -11.79
C MET A 616 37.52 5.87 -11.92
N ARG A 617 37.05 6.88 -11.16
CA ARG A 617 35.72 7.48 -11.35
C ARG A 617 35.72 8.61 -12.39
N TYR A 618 36.88 9.21 -12.69
CA TYR A 618 36.96 10.39 -13.55
C TYR A 618 37.07 10.05 -15.04
N LEU A 619 37.69 8.90 -15.36
CA LEU A 619 37.61 8.25 -16.68
C LEU A 619 36.16 7.92 -17.11
N ARG A 620 35.16 8.06 -16.21
CA ARG A 620 33.72 7.85 -16.52
C ARG A 620 33.01 9.06 -17.13
N HIS A 621 33.71 10.17 -17.39
CA HIS A 621 33.11 11.39 -17.98
C HIS A 621 33.70 11.77 -19.34
N PHE A 622 34.70 11.01 -19.80
CA PHE A 622 35.13 10.96 -21.20
C PHE A 622 34.85 9.54 -21.70
N ASP A 623 33.68 9.31 -22.30
CA ASP A 623 33.36 8.01 -22.92
C ASP A 623 34.04 7.88 -24.29
N PRO A 624 34.41 6.66 -24.76
CA PRO A 624 34.28 5.37 -24.08
C PRO A 624 35.58 4.54 -24.00
N VAL A 625 36.00 4.17 -22.78
CA VAL A 625 36.67 2.88 -22.50
C VAL A 625 36.17 2.32 -21.17
N ASP A 626 35.92 1.01 -21.18
CA ASP A 626 35.38 0.23 -20.07
C ASP A 626 36.07 0.45 -18.72
N LYS A 627 35.26 0.57 -17.65
CA LYS A 627 35.71 0.69 -16.24
C LYS A 627 36.42 -0.57 -15.70
N ASN A 628 36.60 -1.57 -16.55
CA ASN A 628 37.09 -2.91 -16.28
C ASN A 628 38.46 -3.20 -16.90
N ILE A 629 38.91 -2.34 -17.82
CA ILE A 629 40.07 -2.50 -18.69
C ILE A 629 40.94 -1.25 -18.56
N VAL A 630 42.24 -1.42 -18.37
CA VAL A 630 43.21 -0.33 -18.23
C VAL A 630 44.40 -0.60 -19.15
N ALA A 631 44.65 0.29 -20.11
CA ALA A 631 45.86 0.27 -20.91
C ALA A 631 46.92 1.18 -20.25
N ILE A 632 48.15 0.69 -20.10
CA ILE A 632 49.27 1.45 -19.53
C ILE A 632 50.41 1.48 -20.55
N ALA A 633 50.81 2.68 -20.97
CA ALA A 633 51.99 2.88 -21.80
C ALA A 633 53.21 3.17 -20.92
N THR A 634 54.32 2.48 -21.18
CA THR A 634 55.61 2.66 -20.48
C THR A 634 56.75 2.76 -21.50
N ASP A 635 57.80 3.52 -21.17
CA ASP A 635 59.01 3.55 -21.99
C ASP A 635 59.96 2.37 -21.68
N ALA A 636 61.04 2.24 -22.46
CA ALA A 636 62.07 1.22 -22.28
C ALA A 636 62.87 1.32 -20.96
N GLN A 637 62.53 2.25 -20.05
CA GLN A 637 63.07 2.41 -18.71
C GLN A 637 61.98 2.36 -17.60
N GLY A 638 60.71 2.14 -17.96
CA GLY A 638 59.58 2.06 -17.02
C GLY A 638 59.02 3.41 -16.56
N GLN A 639 59.22 4.49 -17.31
CA GLN A 639 58.65 5.83 -17.07
C GLN A 639 57.41 6.09 -17.96
N VAL A 640 56.60 7.10 -17.63
CA VAL A 640 55.30 7.42 -18.26
C VAL A 640 55.22 8.91 -18.66
N ASP A 641 54.73 9.22 -19.88
CA ASP A 641 54.98 10.52 -20.58
C ASP A 641 53.94 10.69 -21.77
N ILE A 642 53.50 11.90 -22.24
CA ILE A 642 52.27 12.20 -23.11
C ILE A 642 52.28 13.13 -24.45
N TRP A 643 53.20 13.13 -25.47
CA TRP A 643 53.01 13.77 -26.83
C TRP A 643 51.87 13.09 -27.68
N SER A 644 51.56 13.68 -28.86
CA SER A 644 50.66 13.14 -29.91
C SER A 644 51.33 12.41 -31.09
N THR A 645 50.53 11.64 -31.85
CA THR A 645 50.91 10.95 -33.10
C THR A 645 49.70 10.83 -34.04
N THR A 646 49.91 10.87 -35.36
CA THR A 646 48.86 10.87 -36.39
C THR A 646 48.72 9.54 -37.16
N SER A 647 49.19 8.42 -36.60
CA SER A 647 49.17 7.11 -37.26
C SER A 647 48.92 5.96 -36.29
N ILE A 648 47.65 5.64 -36.05
CA ILE A 648 47.20 4.37 -35.49
C ILE A 648 46.10 3.85 -36.42
N ASP A 649 46.14 2.55 -36.72
CA ASP A 649 45.24 1.86 -37.64
C ASP A 649 43.76 2.01 -37.21
N PRO A 650 42.87 2.57 -38.06
CA PRO A 650 41.49 2.85 -37.68
C PRO A 650 40.67 1.62 -37.27
N GLU A 651 41.05 0.40 -37.67
CA GLU A 651 40.32 -0.82 -37.25
C GLU A 651 40.51 -1.18 -35.77
N ARG A 652 41.50 -0.60 -35.07
CA ARG A 652 41.76 -0.85 -33.63
C ARG A 652 41.32 0.28 -32.69
N GLN A 653 40.69 1.34 -33.21
CA GLN A 653 40.37 2.55 -32.42
C GLN A 653 39.31 2.37 -31.31
N ASN A 654 38.51 1.30 -31.36
CA ASN A 654 37.34 1.15 -30.47
C ASN A 654 37.64 0.62 -29.05
N ALA A 655 38.91 0.46 -28.66
CA ALA A 655 39.25 -0.05 -27.32
C ALA A 655 40.58 0.46 -26.71
N VAL A 656 41.41 1.20 -27.45
CA VAL A 656 42.80 1.51 -27.05
C VAL A 656 43.17 2.95 -27.38
N TRP A 657 43.57 3.73 -26.36
CA TRP A 657 44.12 5.08 -26.50
C TRP A 657 45.61 5.09 -26.12
N VAL A 658 46.45 5.73 -26.93
CA VAL A 658 47.92 5.76 -26.76
C VAL A 658 48.43 7.18 -26.43
N LEU A 659 49.37 7.29 -25.49
CA LEU A 659 50.04 8.51 -24.96
C LEU A 659 51.58 8.45 -25.24
N LYS A 660 52.37 9.57 -25.36
CA LYS A 660 53.85 9.52 -25.70
C LYS A 660 54.80 10.79 -25.49
N GLU A 661 55.33 11.21 -24.31
CA GLU A 661 56.26 12.39 -23.96
C GLU A 661 55.76 13.79 -23.33
N ARG A 662 56.66 14.65 -22.83
CA ARG A 662 56.69 15.35 -21.50
C ARG A 662 55.56 16.29 -20.96
N GLN A 663 55.42 16.53 -19.62
CA GLN A 663 56.40 16.43 -18.50
C GLN A 663 55.94 15.70 -17.21
N GLY A 664 56.66 14.64 -16.83
CA GLY A 664 57.37 14.56 -15.52
C GLY A 664 56.67 13.98 -14.28
N LEU A 665 56.95 12.71 -13.96
CA LEU A 665 56.82 12.13 -12.60
C LEU A 665 58.03 11.25 -12.26
N ALA A 666 58.44 11.27 -10.99
CA ALA A 666 59.65 10.64 -10.47
C ALA A 666 59.37 9.25 -9.82
N PRO A 667 60.38 8.47 -9.37
CA PRO A 667 60.32 6.99 -9.27
C PRO A 667 59.55 6.42 -8.05
N GLU A 668 58.54 7.13 -7.54
CA GLU A 668 57.77 6.72 -6.36
C GLU A 668 56.44 6.02 -6.72
N TRP A 669 56.51 4.99 -7.57
CA TRP A 669 55.50 3.93 -7.53
C TRP A 669 55.70 3.12 -6.24
N THR A 670 55.08 3.60 -5.15
CA THR A 670 55.23 2.97 -3.83
C THR A 670 54.80 1.50 -3.89
N SER A 671 55.41 0.67 -3.04
CA SER A 671 55.07 -0.76 -2.94
C SER A 671 53.60 -0.98 -2.58
N ALA A 672 52.97 -0.05 -1.86
CA ALA A 672 51.54 -0.05 -1.56
C ALA A 672 50.65 0.16 -2.81
N ASN A 673 51.01 1.09 -3.70
CA ASN A 673 50.26 1.35 -4.94
C ASN A 673 50.37 0.16 -5.91
N SER A 674 51.59 -0.38 -6.05
CA SER A 674 51.87 -1.59 -6.83
C SER A 674 51.03 -2.78 -6.31
N ALA A 675 51.01 -2.98 -4.99
CA ALA A 675 50.22 -4.03 -4.35
C ALA A 675 48.71 -3.83 -4.53
N TRP A 676 48.18 -2.62 -4.37
CA TRP A 676 46.75 -2.33 -4.54
C TRP A 676 46.27 -2.63 -5.96
N PHE A 677 47.07 -2.27 -6.97
CA PHE A 677 46.77 -2.46 -8.38
C PHE A 677 46.79 -3.95 -8.75
N LEU A 678 47.88 -4.66 -8.40
CA LEU A 678 48.02 -6.10 -8.65
C LEU A 678 47.05 -6.97 -7.81
N GLN A 679 46.50 -6.45 -6.70
CA GLN A 679 45.40 -7.06 -5.96
C GLN A 679 44.03 -6.94 -6.65
N ARG A 680 43.90 -6.15 -7.72
CA ARG A 680 42.61 -5.84 -8.37
C ARG A 680 42.61 -6.11 -9.87
N PHE A 681 43.76 -5.99 -10.53
CA PHE A 681 43.95 -6.16 -11.95
C PHE A 681 45.10 -7.13 -12.23
N LYS A 682 44.94 -7.95 -13.27
CA LYS A 682 46.01 -8.79 -13.83
C LYS A 682 46.40 -8.26 -15.20
N PHE A 683 47.68 -8.38 -15.52
CA PHE A 683 48.17 -8.25 -16.88
C PHE A 683 47.55 -9.35 -17.76
N CYS A 684 47.16 -9.00 -18.97
CA CYS A 684 46.56 -9.93 -19.93
C CYS A 684 47.42 -10.09 -21.17
N GLU A 685 47.75 -9.01 -21.86
CA GLU A 685 48.66 -9.03 -23.01
C GLU A 685 49.31 -7.66 -23.22
N GLN A 686 50.41 -7.64 -23.96
CA GLN A 686 51.09 -6.43 -24.41
C GLN A 686 50.62 -6.12 -25.83
N ILE A 687 49.64 -5.23 -25.95
CA ILE A 687 48.92 -4.92 -27.20
C ILE A 687 49.76 -4.14 -28.22
N TYR A 688 50.86 -3.51 -27.78
CA TYR A 688 51.81 -2.83 -28.64
C TYR A 688 53.21 -2.84 -28.02
N THR A 689 54.25 -3.02 -28.84
CA THR A 689 55.63 -2.73 -28.44
C THR A 689 56.50 -2.29 -29.60
N ASP A 690 57.33 -1.28 -29.38
CA ASP A 690 58.45 -0.91 -30.24
C ASP A 690 59.72 -0.65 -29.40
N ALA A 691 60.78 -0.14 -30.02
CA ALA A 691 62.07 0.13 -29.36
C ALA A 691 62.02 1.26 -28.30
N THR A 692 60.88 1.93 -28.14
CA THR A 692 60.68 3.09 -27.28
C THR A 692 59.47 2.98 -26.35
N ILE A 693 58.44 2.20 -26.70
CA ILE A 693 57.17 2.09 -25.95
C ILE A 693 56.71 0.64 -25.84
N ALA A 694 56.19 0.28 -24.67
CA ALA A 694 55.36 -0.88 -24.40
C ALA A 694 53.96 -0.40 -23.99
N VAL A 695 52.89 -1.00 -24.54
CA VAL A 695 51.51 -0.79 -24.07
C VAL A 695 50.96 -2.10 -23.55
N ASP A 696 50.73 -2.13 -22.25
CA ASP A 696 50.26 -3.29 -21.50
C ASP A 696 48.76 -3.18 -21.21
N LEU A 697 48.02 -4.26 -21.42
CA LEU A 697 46.59 -4.37 -21.15
C LEU A 697 46.36 -5.08 -19.82
N TYR A 698 45.75 -4.38 -18.87
CA TYR A 698 45.36 -4.90 -17.56
C TYR A 698 43.85 -4.99 -17.44
N VAL A 699 43.36 -6.08 -16.85
CA VAL A 699 41.93 -6.36 -16.69
C VAL A 699 41.65 -6.79 -15.26
N LYS A 700 40.49 -6.42 -14.72
CA LYS A 700 40.09 -6.79 -13.36
C LYS A 700 40.21 -8.30 -13.12
N LEU A 701 40.73 -8.72 -11.96
CA LEU A 701 41.03 -10.14 -11.66
C LEU A 701 39.86 -11.11 -11.95
N SER A 702 38.62 -10.67 -11.69
CA SER A 702 37.37 -11.40 -11.89
C SER A 702 36.91 -11.56 -13.34
N ILE A 703 37.67 -11.04 -14.31
CA ILE A 703 37.39 -11.14 -15.74
C ILE A 703 38.56 -11.92 -16.37
N PRO A 704 38.34 -13.04 -17.07
CA PRO A 704 39.43 -13.75 -17.74
C PRO A 704 39.94 -12.95 -18.94
N CYS A 705 41.26 -12.99 -19.19
CA CYS A 705 41.88 -12.24 -20.28
C CYS A 705 41.35 -12.65 -21.67
N THR A 706 40.97 -13.91 -21.81
CA THR A 706 40.29 -14.47 -22.99
C THR A 706 38.94 -13.82 -23.30
N ALA A 707 38.30 -13.12 -22.36
CA ALA A 707 37.09 -12.35 -22.66
C ALA A 707 37.34 -11.11 -23.53
N LEU A 708 38.61 -10.70 -23.68
CA LEU A 708 39.04 -9.61 -24.58
C LEU A 708 39.66 -10.12 -25.88
N ASP A 709 39.79 -11.44 -26.06
CA ASP A 709 40.38 -12.01 -27.27
C ASP A 709 39.45 -11.77 -28.47
N SER A 710 39.87 -10.87 -29.35
CA SER A 710 39.13 -10.50 -30.57
C SER A 710 39.05 -11.62 -31.62
N SER A 711 39.81 -12.71 -31.47
CA SER A 711 39.84 -13.82 -32.44
C SER A 711 38.55 -14.65 -32.48
N SER A 712 37.62 -14.46 -31.54
CA SER A 712 36.31 -15.13 -31.51
C SER A 712 35.13 -14.16 -31.33
N ALA A 713 35.13 -13.01 -32.01
CA ALA A 713 34.09 -11.99 -31.86
C ALA A 713 32.69 -12.45 -32.32
N LEU A 714 31.84 -12.84 -31.36
CA LEU A 714 30.40 -12.96 -31.57
C LEU A 714 29.76 -11.56 -31.64
N GLU A 715 29.66 -11.02 -32.86
CA GLU A 715 28.95 -9.77 -33.11
C GLU A 715 27.49 -10.01 -33.54
N ILE A 716 26.53 -9.42 -32.81
CA ILE A 716 25.09 -9.46 -33.12
C ILE A 716 24.52 -8.05 -33.16
N HIS A 717 23.87 -7.69 -34.27
CA HIS A 717 23.17 -6.41 -34.42
C HIS A 717 21.66 -6.62 -34.30
N TYR A 718 21.01 -5.88 -33.40
CA TYR A 718 19.56 -5.86 -33.20
C TYR A 718 18.94 -4.63 -33.89
N LEU A 719 17.67 -4.73 -34.32
CA LEU A 719 17.06 -3.72 -35.21
C LEU A 719 17.10 -2.27 -34.70
N ASP A 720 16.86 -2.06 -33.40
CA ASP A 720 16.79 -0.71 -32.81
C ASP A 720 18.17 -0.19 -32.31
N GLY A 721 19.27 -0.67 -32.92
CA GLY A 721 20.61 -0.14 -32.68
C GLY A 721 21.29 -0.63 -31.39
N VAL A 722 20.82 -1.73 -30.81
CA VAL A 722 21.58 -2.49 -29.80
C VAL A 722 22.56 -3.41 -30.54
N ARG A 723 23.78 -3.52 -30.02
CA ARG A 723 24.82 -4.43 -30.50
C ARG A 723 25.42 -5.20 -29.34
N LEU A 724 25.58 -6.50 -29.55
CA LEU A 724 26.46 -7.36 -28.75
C LEU A 724 27.75 -7.52 -29.53
N HIS A 725 28.89 -7.12 -28.96
CA HIS A 725 30.19 -7.15 -29.64
C HIS A 725 31.02 -8.39 -29.30
N ASN A 726 30.84 -8.93 -28.09
CA ASN A 726 31.41 -10.21 -27.70
C ASN A 726 30.58 -10.84 -26.58
N ALA A 727 30.61 -12.17 -26.49
CA ALA A 727 30.07 -12.92 -25.37
C ALA A 727 31.04 -14.04 -24.97
N TYR A 728 31.62 -13.93 -23.79
CA TYR A 728 32.46 -14.96 -23.19
C TYR A 728 31.70 -15.66 -22.05
N MET A 729 31.99 -16.94 -21.84
CA MET A 729 31.36 -17.76 -20.81
C MET A 729 32.40 -18.62 -20.10
N GLU A 730 32.32 -18.65 -18.77
CA GLU A 730 33.11 -19.52 -17.89
C GLU A 730 32.13 -20.48 -17.19
N VAL A 731 32.37 -21.79 -17.33
CA VAL A 731 31.57 -22.84 -16.70
C VAL A 731 32.40 -23.45 -15.58
N ASP A 732 31.83 -23.49 -14.38
CA ASP A 732 32.38 -24.14 -13.19
C ASP A 732 31.33 -25.13 -12.64
N SER A 733 31.76 -26.01 -11.76
CA SER A 733 30.99 -27.11 -11.17
C SER A 733 29.72 -26.69 -10.38
N ASP A 734 29.63 -25.44 -9.93
CA ASP A 734 28.49 -24.93 -9.16
C ASP A 734 27.86 -23.65 -9.72
N ARG A 735 28.43 -23.07 -10.79
CA ARG A 735 28.02 -21.79 -11.38
C ARG A 735 28.45 -21.63 -12.84
N VAL A 736 27.73 -20.80 -13.58
CA VAL A 736 28.13 -20.32 -14.91
C VAL A 736 28.22 -18.80 -14.90
N ARG A 737 29.34 -18.25 -15.36
CA ARG A 737 29.54 -16.81 -15.53
C ARG A 737 29.50 -16.44 -17.01
N PHE A 738 28.79 -15.38 -17.32
CA PHE A 738 28.71 -14.79 -18.65
C PHE A 738 29.27 -13.37 -18.63
N TYR A 739 29.97 -12.99 -19.69
CA TYR A 739 30.56 -11.68 -19.88
C TYR A 739 30.16 -11.16 -21.26
N PHE A 740 29.36 -10.09 -21.32
CA PHE A 740 28.80 -9.54 -22.55
C PHE A 740 29.26 -8.11 -22.78
N ALA A 741 29.80 -7.80 -23.96
CA ALA A 741 30.14 -6.43 -24.36
C ALA A 741 28.99 -5.80 -25.15
N TRP A 742 28.30 -4.81 -24.59
CA TRP A 742 27.12 -4.18 -25.20
C TRP A 742 27.35 -2.72 -25.60
N THR A 743 26.74 -2.32 -26.71
CA THR A 743 26.55 -0.91 -27.12
C THR A 743 25.07 -0.72 -27.49
N ARG A 744 24.45 0.42 -27.14
CA ARG A 744 23.03 0.69 -27.47
C ARG A 744 22.78 2.11 -27.98
N SER A 745 21.64 2.30 -28.64
CA SER A 745 21.10 3.64 -28.89
C SER A 745 20.62 4.30 -27.59
N ALA A 746 20.93 5.58 -27.41
CA ALA A 746 20.70 6.34 -26.16
C ALA A 746 19.22 6.55 -25.78
N THR A 747 18.27 6.27 -26.69
CA THR A 747 16.86 6.69 -26.55
C THR A 747 15.92 5.67 -25.91
N LYS A 748 16.36 4.41 -25.71
CA LYS A 748 15.50 3.30 -25.23
C LYS A 748 16.17 2.42 -24.18
N HIS A 749 15.38 1.89 -23.26
CA HIS A 749 15.82 0.94 -22.23
C HIS A 749 15.67 -0.50 -22.71
N TYR A 750 16.76 -1.26 -22.70
CA TYR A 750 16.78 -2.67 -23.07
C TYR A 750 17.17 -3.56 -21.89
N SER A 751 16.76 -4.81 -21.97
CA SER A 751 17.14 -5.86 -21.04
C SER A 751 17.44 -7.13 -21.82
N PHE A 752 18.20 -8.03 -21.22
CA PHE A 752 18.47 -9.35 -21.76
C PHE A 752 18.10 -10.45 -20.77
N SER A 753 17.66 -11.58 -21.31
CA SER A 753 17.32 -12.80 -20.60
C SER A 753 18.30 -13.89 -21.00
N ILE A 754 19.00 -14.48 -20.04
CA ILE A 754 19.75 -15.73 -20.22
C ILE A 754 18.84 -16.86 -19.75
N GLN A 755 18.66 -17.89 -20.58
CA GLN A 755 17.79 -19.02 -20.28
C GLN A 755 18.52 -20.33 -20.59
N LEU A 756 18.58 -21.26 -19.64
CA LEU A 756 19.12 -22.59 -19.86
C LEU A 756 17.97 -23.55 -20.11
N PHE A 757 18.05 -24.32 -21.19
CA PHE A 757 17.11 -25.37 -21.55
C PHE A 757 17.80 -26.73 -21.47
N ASP A 758 17.16 -27.73 -20.89
CA ASP A 758 17.66 -29.11 -20.84
C ASP A 758 17.49 -29.84 -22.20
N GLU A 759 17.93 -31.10 -22.26
CA GLU A 759 17.83 -31.95 -23.47
C GLU A 759 16.37 -32.18 -23.94
N ASP A 760 15.40 -32.14 -23.01
CA ASP A 760 13.96 -32.24 -23.30
C ASP A 760 13.36 -30.90 -23.81
N GLY A 761 14.18 -29.85 -23.87
CA GLY A 761 13.76 -28.50 -24.27
C GLY A 761 12.91 -27.79 -23.23
N GLN A 762 12.93 -28.22 -21.97
CA GLN A 762 12.31 -27.51 -20.86
C GLN A 762 13.27 -26.45 -20.32
N LYS A 763 12.73 -25.28 -19.96
CA LYS A 763 13.52 -24.18 -19.41
C LYS A 763 13.81 -24.43 -17.93
N ALA A 764 15.06 -24.74 -17.61
CA ALA A 764 15.51 -25.07 -16.26
C ALA A 764 15.73 -23.82 -15.38
N ILE A 765 16.36 -22.77 -15.92
CA ILE A 765 16.56 -21.49 -15.20
C ILE A 765 16.51 -20.29 -16.16
N GLN A 766 16.18 -19.11 -15.62
CA GLN A 766 16.16 -17.83 -16.32
C GLN A 766 16.78 -16.75 -15.43
N HIS A 767 17.61 -15.88 -16.02
CA HIS A 767 18.14 -14.68 -15.38
C HIS A 767 17.91 -13.47 -16.30
N ASP A 768 17.31 -12.40 -15.77
CA ASP A 768 17.01 -11.17 -16.51
C ASP A 768 17.82 -9.99 -15.97
N SER A 769 18.45 -9.21 -16.86
CA SER A 769 19.29 -8.06 -16.48
C SER A 769 19.15 -6.90 -17.48
N VAL A 770 19.40 -5.66 -17.01
CA VAL A 770 19.24 -4.44 -17.81
C VAL A 770 20.53 -4.13 -18.57
N ILE A 771 20.42 -3.85 -19.88
CA ILE A 771 21.54 -3.40 -20.71
C ILE A 771 21.81 -1.92 -20.37
N GLN A 772 22.95 -1.65 -19.73
CA GLN A 772 23.42 -0.30 -19.42
C GLN A 772 24.10 0.35 -20.65
N SER A 773 24.39 1.66 -20.59
CA SER A 773 24.69 2.49 -21.78
C SER A 773 25.73 1.94 -22.75
N GLU A 774 26.94 1.69 -22.27
CA GLU A 774 28.07 1.11 -23.01
C GLU A 774 28.94 0.40 -21.97
N LEU A 775 28.91 -0.93 -21.89
CA LEU A 775 29.51 -1.67 -20.76
C LEU A 775 29.75 -3.15 -21.05
N LEU A 776 30.92 -3.64 -20.63
CA LEU A 776 31.13 -5.06 -20.33
C LEU A 776 30.31 -5.45 -19.09
N THR A 777 29.29 -6.28 -19.28
CA THR A 777 28.36 -6.76 -18.25
C THR A 777 28.69 -8.20 -17.86
N SER A 778 28.91 -8.47 -16.58
CA SER A 778 29.08 -9.82 -16.04
C SER A 778 27.82 -10.32 -15.33
N VAL A 779 27.39 -11.55 -15.61
CA VAL A 779 26.26 -12.24 -14.94
C VAL A 779 26.75 -13.57 -14.40
N GLU A 780 26.39 -13.91 -13.17
CA GLU A 780 26.66 -15.21 -12.55
C GLU A 780 25.32 -15.93 -12.29
N ILE A 781 25.22 -17.18 -12.71
CA ILE A 781 24.06 -18.06 -12.50
C ILE A 781 24.53 -19.25 -11.67
N GLU A 782 23.98 -19.43 -10.48
CA GLU A 782 24.20 -20.63 -9.66
C GLU A 782 23.56 -21.84 -10.34
N THR A 783 24.35 -22.88 -10.61
CA THR A 783 23.90 -24.12 -11.28
C THR A 783 23.88 -25.33 -10.37
N ALA A 784 24.32 -25.21 -9.11
CA ALA A 784 24.38 -26.29 -8.11
C ALA A 784 23.04 -27.01 -7.82
N GLN A 785 21.91 -26.47 -8.26
CA GLN A 785 20.57 -27.07 -8.12
C GLN A 785 20.05 -27.75 -9.40
N LEU A 786 20.79 -27.63 -10.51
CA LEU A 786 20.45 -28.25 -11.79
C LEU A 786 20.97 -29.70 -11.82
N PRO A 787 20.22 -30.64 -12.41
CA PRO A 787 20.74 -31.97 -12.75
C PRO A 787 22.00 -31.89 -13.62
N GLN A 788 22.86 -32.91 -13.53
CA GLN A 788 23.95 -33.06 -14.50
C GLN A 788 23.39 -33.41 -15.88
N GLY A 789 23.95 -32.81 -16.92
CA GLY A 789 23.49 -32.99 -18.29
C GLY A 789 23.83 -31.84 -19.23
N LEU A 790 23.42 -31.98 -20.49
CA LEU A 790 23.63 -30.96 -21.52
C LEU A 790 22.52 -29.90 -21.48
N TYR A 791 22.93 -28.63 -21.43
CA TYR A 791 22.03 -27.47 -21.47
C TYR A 791 22.32 -26.58 -22.67
N VAL A 792 21.26 -26.08 -23.32
CA VAL A 792 21.33 -25.03 -24.35
C VAL A 792 21.10 -23.69 -23.68
N VAL A 793 22.10 -22.80 -23.75
CA VAL A 793 21.98 -21.42 -23.28
C VAL A 793 21.39 -20.57 -24.39
N LYS A 794 20.28 -19.90 -24.11
CA LYS A 794 19.64 -18.94 -25.02
C LYS A 794 19.72 -17.52 -24.47
N LEU A 795 19.94 -16.58 -25.38
CA LEU A 795 19.93 -15.14 -25.13
C LEU A 795 18.73 -14.49 -25.82
N ILE A 796 17.94 -13.73 -25.07
CA ILE A 796 16.83 -12.91 -25.58
C ILE A 796 17.14 -11.46 -25.23
N VAL A 797 17.06 -10.54 -26.18
CA VAL A 797 17.06 -9.09 -25.91
C VAL A 797 15.65 -8.55 -26.08
N TYR A 798 15.19 -7.69 -25.17
CA TYR A 798 13.85 -7.09 -25.20
C TYR A 798 13.86 -5.65 -24.71
N GLU A 799 12.89 -4.86 -25.19
CA GLU A 799 12.64 -3.49 -24.73
C GLU A 799 11.97 -3.56 -23.35
N PHE A 800 12.55 -2.92 -22.34
CA PHE A 800 12.14 -3.09 -20.94
C PHE A 800 10.70 -2.64 -20.69
N ASP A 801 10.31 -1.51 -21.28
CA ASP A 801 8.99 -0.88 -21.06
C ASP A 801 7.84 -1.62 -21.74
N THR A 802 8.10 -2.38 -22.81
CA THR A 802 7.08 -3.06 -23.61
C THR A 802 7.12 -4.59 -23.47
N GLY A 803 8.22 -5.15 -22.95
CA GLY A 803 8.48 -6.59 -22.94
C GLY A 803 8.69 -7.20 -24.32
N LYS A 804 8.78 -6.38 -25.39
CA LYS A 804 8.86 -6.85 -26.78
C LYS A 804 10.29 -7.28 -27.10
N SER A 805 10.46 -8.53 -27.52
CA SER A 805 11.74 -9.06 -27.98
C SER A 805 12.23 -8.36 -29.24
N GLN A 806 13.55 -8.19 -29.32
CA GLN A 806 14.24 -7.57 -30.44
C GLN A 806 14.85 -8.66 -31.34
N PRO A 807 14.48 -8.71 -32.63
CA PRO A 807 15.14 -9.61 -33.57
C PRO A 807 16.57 -9.11 -33.87
N GLY A 808 17.46 -10.04 -34.20
CA GLY A 808 18.88 -9.76 -34.41
C GLY A 808 19.49 -10.50 -35.60
N THR A 809 20.68 -10.06 -36.00
CA THR A 809 21.50 -10.67 -37.05
C THR A 809 22.93 -10.89 -36.55
N VAL A 810 23.38 -12.13 -36.54
CA VAL A 810 24.78 -12.51 -36.25
C VAL A 810 25.64 -12.10 -37.45
N GLN A 811 26.64 -11.23 -37.26
CA GLN A 811 27.39 -10.66 -38.39
C GLN A 811 28.27 -11.71 -39.08
N ALA A 812 28.93 -12.60 -38.32
CA ALA A 812 29.84 -13.60 -38.86
C ALA A 812 29.17 -14.62 -39.80
N THR A 813 27.88 -14.94 -39.58
CA THR A 813 27.13 -15.93 -40.37
C THR A 813 25.99 -15.32 -41.19
N MET A 814 25.70 -14.03 -41.00
CA MET A 814 24.51 -13.32 -41.49
C MET A 814 23.16 -13.98 -41.10
N GLN A 815 23.18 -14.88 -40.10
CA GLN A 815 21.99 -15.58 -39.61
C GLN A 815 21.09 -14.63 -38.83
N ARG A 816 19.79 -14.59 -39.20
CA ARG A 816 18.75 -13.83 -38.51
C ARG A 816 17.98 -14.69 -37.53
N PHE A 817 17.52 -14.07 -36.43
CA PHE A 817 16.61 -14.69 -35.47
C PHE A 817 15.56 -13.67 -35.00
N GLU A 818 14.33 -14.13 -34.74
CA GLU A 818 13.18 -13.28 -34.45
C GLU A 818 13.02 -12.90 -32.97
N ARG A 819 13.57 -13.72 -32.05
CA ARG A 819 13.34 -13.57 -30.60
C ARG A 819 14.52 -14.00 -29.73
N GLU A 820 15.07 -15.18 -30.00
CA GLU A 820 16.08 -15.82 -29.16
C GLU A 820 17.25 -16.32 -30.02
N PHE A 821 18.45 -16.27 -29.44
CA PHE A 821 19.68 -16.76 -30.04
C PHE A 821 20.28 -17.86 -29.16
N ASP A 822 20.57 -19.02 -29.73
CA ASP A 822 21.27 -20.11 -29.04
C ASP A 822 22.75 -19.70 -28.88
N LEU A 823 23.09 -19.22 -27.68
CA LEU A 823 24.38 -18.60 -27.36
C LEU A 823 25.50 -19.64 -27.22
N ALA A 824 25.21 -20.75 -26.54
CA ALA A 824 26.16 -21.82 -26.28
C ALA A 824 25.44 -23.12 -25.91
N LYS A 825 26.19 -24.23 -25.90
CA LYS A 825 25.81 -25.45 -25.19
C LYS A 825 26.83 -25.70 -24.08
N ILE A 826 26.35 -26.08 -22.90
CA ILE A 826 27.17 -26.38 -21.73
C ILE A 826 26.82 -27.76 -21.19
N GLU A 827 27.79 -28.42 -20.57
CA GLU A 827 27.62 -29.65 -19.80
C GLU A 827 27.89 -29.28 -18.34
N LEU A 828 26.98 -29.65 -17.44
CA LEU A 828 27.00 -29.38 -15.99
C LEU A 828 27.21 -30.68 -15.19
#